data_AF-A0A2A3G3T9-F1
#
_entry.id   AF-A0A2A3G3T9-F1
#
_cell.length_a   1.000
_cell.length_b   1.000
_cell.length_c   1.000
_cell.angle_alpha   90.00
_cell.angle_beta   90.00
_cell.angle_gamma   90.00
#
_symmetry.space_group_name_H-M   'P 1'
#
loop_
_entity.id
_entity.type
_entity.pdbx_description
1 polymer ?
#
loop_
_entity_poly.entity_id
_entity_poly.type
_entity_poly.pdbx_seq_one_letter_code
_entity_poly.pdbx_strand_id
1 'polypeptide(L)'
;MSGTGTDGERRDVERRRGELRIYLGAAPGVGKTFAMLGEAHRRRERGCDVVAAVVETHGRDRTAAQLGDLELIPPKLIAYRGTLGRELDVEAVLARRPALVLVDELAHTNTPGSVHEKRWEDVEILLAAGIDVLSTLNVQHLESLNDVVQRITGVVQQETVPDEVVRAATQVELVDITPEALRRRLSHGNIYAADKVDAALSNYFRKGNLTALRELALLWVADQVDAALAKYRAENKITDTWEARERVVVAVTGGPESETLVRRAGRIASRSSAELIVVHVVRGDGLAGVSAPEMGKVRALAANIGASLHSVVGDDVPATLLDFARTVNATQLVLGTSRRSRWARIFDEGIGASVVQQSGSIDVHMVTHGESHRPRRLSPVGSRSRRAIAWIAAVLVPTVATLVMSAVDRWLGLVGEGALFFIVVLLVSLLGGVAPAAFSALISGLFLNYFFTPPVRSFTIAEPDNFITTVVLLVVAVAVAVLVDAAAKRSREARRASQEAELLALFAGSVLRGADLDTLLGKVRETYGQDSVSVLHRDRGPVGSVGPHPPVSIADADTVCEVGEGEYALALHGSELHARDRRVLLAVANQAVGMIRQTELAQEAGRAQALAEADRLRRSLLSAVSHDLRTPLAAVKAAASSLRSDDVDFSPEDTAELLATIEESADVLTSLVGNLLDSSRLAAGVVTPTLRPVYLDEVVHRALVGLGIGGRTGTRARERVEVDVGTVTAMADSGLLERVLANLIDNALRYGEDSVIRVGAAAVGDRAVITVADTGPGIPRGRADEMFAPFQRLGDRDTTTGVGLGLSVVRGFVDAMGGTISATDTPGGGLTMVVELAGAGGEHS
;
A
#
# COMPACT_ATOMS: atom_id res chain seq x y z
N MET A 1 63.02 -8.23 -45.48
CA MET A 1 62.11 -7.28 -46.14
C MET A 1 60.76 -7.43 -45.44
N SER A 2 60.54 -6.75 -44.32
CA SER A 2 60.02 -5.37 -44.17
C SER A 2 58.53 -5.24 -44.52
N GLY A 3 57.71 -4.94 -43.50
CA GLY A 3 56.31 -4.53 -43.61
C GLY A 3 55.43 -5.19 -42.54
N THR A 4 55.49 -4.77 -41.26
CA THR A 4 54.57 -3.82 -40.60
C THR A 4 53.08 -4.20 -40.68
N GLY A 5 52.59 -4.83 -39.61
CA GLY A 5 51.19 -4.83 -39.20
C GLY A 5 51.15 -4.55 -37.71
N THR A 6 51.07 -3.26 -37.37
CA THR A 6 50.68 -2.80 -36.04
C THR A 6 49.20 -3.12 -35.85
N ASP A 7 48.88 -3.96 -34.88
CA ASP A 7 47.67 -3.78 -34.08
C ASP A 7 47.90 -4.42 -32.71
N GLY A 8 48.07 -3.55 -31.72
CA GLY A 8 48.03 -3.93 -30.32
C GLY A 8 46.60 -4.25 -29.95
N GLU A 9 46.26 -5.54 -29.94
CA GLU A 9 45.12 -6.03 -29.17
C GLU A 9 45.42 -5.85 -27.68
N ARG A 10 45.07 -4.67 -27.16
CA ARG A 10 44.75 -4.52 -25.74
C ARG A 10 43.56 -5.45 -25.47
N ARG A 11 43.86 -6.64 -24.93
CA ARG A 11 42.86 -7.44 -24.23
C ARG A 11 42.46 -6.64 -22.99
N ASP A 12 41.36 -5.90 -23.07
CA ASP A 12 40.61 -5.46 -21.90
C ASP A 12 40.13 -6.73 -21.19
N VAL A 13 40.93 -7.22 -20.25
CA VAL A 13 40.46 -8.13 -19.22
C VAL A 13 39.50 -7.29 -18.38
N GLU A 14 38.19 -7.44 -18.61
CA GLU A 14 37.16 -6.90 -17.72
C GLU A 14 37.56 -7.25 -16.28
N ARG A 15 37.99 -6.24 -15.51
CA ARG A 15 38.35 -6.45 -14.11
C ARG A 15 37.09 -6.83 -13.37
N ARG A 16 37.08 -8.04 -12.79
CA ARG A 16 35.98 -8.53 -11.93
C ARG A 16 35.74 -7.52 -10.81
N ARG A 17 34.52 -7.01 -10.71
CA ARG A 17 34.07 -6.19 -9.56
C ARG A 17 34.08 -7.06 -8.29
N GLY A 18 34.46 -6.47 -7.16
CA GLY A 18 34.44 -7.12 -5.85
C GLY A 18 33.02 -7.43 -5.39
N GLU A 19 32.90 -8.38 -4.47
CA GLU A 19 31.63 -8.79 -3.86
C GLU A 19 31.40 -8.07 -2.54
N LEU A 20 30.20 -7.50 -2.37
CA LEU A 20 29.75 -6.91 -1.11
C LEU A 20 28.93 -7.92 -0.32
N ARG A 21 29.29 -8.11 0.95
CA ARG A 21 28.48 -8.88 1.91
C ARG A 21 28.13 -8.04 3.11
N ILE A 22 26.84 -8.00 3.45
CA ILE A 22 26.30 -7.15 4.50
C ILE A 22 25.73 -8.02 5.62
N TYR A 23 26.21 -7.80 6.84
CA TYR A 23 25.58 -8.31 8.06
C TYR A 23 24.51 -7.33 8.52
N LEU A 24 23.25 -7.65 8.24
CA LEU A 24 22.08 -6.84 8.59
C LEU A 24 21.58 -7.21 9.98
N GLY A 25 21.24 -6.23 10.81
CA GLY A 25 20.65 -6.47 12.12
C GLY A 25 19.45 -5.58 12.41
N ALA A 26 18.53 -6.08 13.23
CA ALA A 26 17.34 -5.33 13.64
C ALA A 26 17.65 -4.10 14.51
N ALA A 27 18.74 -4.15 15.28
CA ALA A 27 19.12 -3.08 16.21
C ALA A 27 20.63 -3.09 16.52
N PRO A 28 21.16 -2.02 17.14
CA PRO A 28 22.50 -2.04 17.71
C PRO A 28 22.65 -3.14 18.79
N GLY A 29 23.82 -3.78 18.84
CA GLY A 29 24.13 -4.79 19.86
C GLY A 29 23.65 -6.22 19.58
N VAL A 30 22.99 -6.48 18.45
CA VAL A 30 22.60 -7.86 18.05
C VAL A 30 23.80 -8.76 17.78
N GLY A 31 24.94 -8.19 17.37
CA GLY A 31 26.20 -8.91 17.16
C GLY A 31 26.76 -8.86 15.74
N LYS A 32 26.34 -7.91 14.90
CA LYS A 32 26.76 -7.79 13.50
C LYS A 32 28.29 -7.76 13.31
N THR A 33 28.99 -6.87 14.00
CA THR A 33 30.46 -6.76 13.97
C THR A 33 31.15 -8.06 14.41
N PHE A 34 30.61 -8.73 15.43
CA PHE A 34 31.13 -10.01 15.92
C PHE A 34 30.95 -11.13 14.86
N ALA A 35 29.81 -11.15 14.17
CA ALA A 35 29.56 -12.09 13.07
C ALA A 35 30.49 -11.82 11.87
N MET A 36 30.67 -10.55 11.50
CA MET A 36 31.59 -10.09 10.45
C MET A 36 33.04 -10.51 10.73
N LEU A 37 33.54 -10.27 11.94
CA LEU A 37 34.89 -10.70 12.35
C LEU A 37 35.02 -12.23 12.35
N GLY A 38 33.94 -12.94 12.71
CA GLY A 38 33.91 -14.41 12.63
C GLY A 38 34.09 -14.92 11.20
N GLU A 39 33.44 -14.29 10.22
CA GLU A 39 33.65 -14.64 8.81
C GLU A 39 35.04 -14.22 8.31
N ALA A 40 35.55 -13.08 8.75
CA ALA A 40 36.90 -12.62 8.42
C ALA A 40 37.96 -13.66 8.83
N HIS A 41 37.89 -14.19 10.05
CA HIS A 41 38.78 -15.26 10.51
C HIS A 41 38.63 -16.54 9.69
N ARG A 42 37.39 -17.00 9.43
CA ARG A 42 37.15 -18.18 8.59
C ARG A 42 37.71 -18.02 7.17
N ARG A 43 37.70 -16.80 6.62
CA ARG A 43 38.29 -16.50 5.30
C ARG A 43 39.81 -16.53 5.36
N ARG A 44 40.40 -15.91 6.39
CA ARG A 44 41.85 -15.92 6.60
C ARG A 44 42.40 -17.33 6.83
N GLU A 45 41.73 -18.15 7.64
CA GLU A 45 42.09 -19.56 7.86
C GLU A 45 42.07 -20.39 6.57
N ARG A 46 41.24 -20.01 5.60
CA ARG A 46 41.19 -20.60 4.25
C ARG A 46 42.22 -19.99 3.28
N GLY A 47 43.12 -19.12 3.77
CA GLY A 47 44.18 -18.50 2.98
C GLY A 47 43.77 -17.21 2.23
N CYS A 48 42.62 -16.61 2.56
CA CYS A 48 42.23 -15.30 2.01
C CYS A 48 43.08 -14.18 2.64
N ASP A 49 43.52 -13.22 1.84
CA ASP A 49 44.19 -12.00 2.31
C ASP A 49 43.14 -11.02 2.85
N VAL A 50 43.07 -10.87 4.18
CA VAL A 50 42.02 -10.11 4.89
C VAL A 50 42.64 -8.97 5.68
N VAL A 51 42.08 -7.77 5.48
CA VAL A 51 42.53 -6.56 6.19
C VAL A 51 41.32 -5.86 6.82
N ALA A 52 41.48 -5.36 8.04
CA ALA A 52 40.50 -4.55 8.72
C ALA A 52 40.82 -3.06 8.51
N ALA A 53 39.92 -2.32 7.86
CA ALA A 53 40.14 -0.90 7.60
C ALA A 53 39.33 -0.01 8.56
N VAL A 54 38.06 -0.37 8.80
CA VAL A 54 37.24 0.28 9.84
C VAL A 54 36.45 -0.81 10.58
N VAL A 55 36.73 -0.98 11.87
CA VAL A 55 36.00 -1.93 12.73
C VAL A 55 35.70 -1.25 14.06
N GLU A 56 34.41 -1.05 14.33
CA GLU A 56 33.96 -0.39 15.55
C GLU A 56 33.67 -1.41 16.65
N THR A 57 34.61 -1.55 17.58
CA THR A 57 34.46 -2.47 18.71
C THR A 57 33.53 -1.91 19.79
N HIS A 58 33.25 -0.60 19.80
CA HIS A 58 32.42 0.10 20.78
C HIS A 58 32.82 -0.21 22.24
N GLY A 59 34.12 -0.44 22.49
CA GLY A 59 34.66 -0.77 23.81
C GLY A 59 34.31 -2.18 24.32
N ARG A 60 33.88 -3.10 23.44
CA ARG A 60 33.45 -4.46 23.82
C ARG A 60 34.63 -5.43 23.83
N ASP A 61 35.06 -5.88 25.00
CA ASP A 61 36.21 -6.79 25.19
C ASP A 61 36.19 -8.02 24.28
N ARG A 62 35.03 -8.67 24.13
CA ARG A 62 34.91 -9.87 23.26
C ARG A 62 35.04 -9.55 21.78
N THR A 63 34.59 -8.38 21.34
CA THR A 63 34.70 -7.96 19.92
C THR A 63 36.11 -7.47 19.63
N ALA A 64 36.73 -6.76 20.58
CA ALA A 64 38.14 -6.37 20.50
C ALA A 64 39.07 -7.60 20.50
N ALA A 65 38.81 -8.61 21.34
CA ALA A 65 39.56 -9.86 21.34
C ALA A 65 39.41 -10.62 20.01
N GLN A 66 38.26 -10.53 19.35
CA GLN A 66 38.00 -11.12 18.04
C GLN A 66 38.59 -10.31 16.88
N LEU A 67 38.99 -9.05 17.07
CA LEU A 67 39.81 -8.36 16.08
C LEU A 67 41.21 -8.99 16.02
N GLY A 68 41.71 -9.41 17.18
CA GLY A 68 42.88 -10.26 17.32
C GLY A 68 44.11 -9.73 16.58
N ASP A 69 44.67 -10.58 15.73
CA ASP A 69 45.87 -10.36 14.90
C ASP A 69 45.52 -10.08 13.43
N LEU A 70 44.28 -9.68 13.11
CA LEU A 70 43.94 -9.23 11.75
C LEU A 70 44.79 -7.99 11.40
N GLU A 71 45.30 -7.95 10.16
CA GLU A 71 46.06 -6.80 9.66
C GLU A 71 45.15 -5.56 9.68
N LEU A 72 45.64 -4.45 10.22
CA LEU A 72 44.88 -3.21 10.37
C LEU A 72 45.46 -2.13 9.45
N ILE A 73 44.60 -1.53 8.62
CA ILE A 73 44.94 -0.29 7.94
C ILE A 73 44.65 0.87 8.92
N PRO A 74 45.65 1.73 9.21
CA PRO A 74 45.44 2.90 10.06
C PRO A 74 44.32 3.79 9.49
N PRO A 75 43.40 4.31 10.32
CA PRO A 75 42.36 5.20 9.85
C PRO A 75 42.93 6.56 9.44
N LYS A 76 42.28 7.20 8.47
CA LYS A 76 42.58 8.57 8.06
C LYS A 76 41.99 9.53 9.09
N LEU A 77 42.83 10.41 9.66
CA LEU A 77 42.38 11.39 10.64
C LEU A 77 41.94 12.67 9.93
N ILE A 78 40.69 13.07 10.12
CA ILE A 78 40.11 14.28 9.51
C ILE A 78 39.69 15.24 10.63
N ALA A 79 40.23 16.46 10.60
CA ALA A 79 39.92 17.47 11.60
C ALA A 79 38.68 18.27 11.18
N TYR A 80 37.64 18.25 12.02
CA TYR A 80 36.43 19.04 11.82
C TYR A 80 35.91 19.56 13.17
N ARG A 81 35.62 20.87 13.25
CA ARG A 81 35.12 21.55 14.47
C ARG A 81 35.90 21.20 15.76
N GLY A 82 37.23 21.14 15.68
CA GLY A 82 38.10 20.85 16.82
C GLY A 82 38.14 19.38 17.28
N THR A 83 37.45 18.47 16.58
CA THR A 83 37.49 17.02 16.83
C THR A 83 38.20 16.30 15.68
N LEU A 84 38.98 15.26 15.98
CA LEU A 84 39.62 14.40 14.97
C LEU A 84 38.72 13.18 14.72
N GLY A 85 38.06 13.15 13.57
CA GLY A 85 37.31 12.00 13.07
C GLY A 85 38.26 10.93 12.54
N ARG A 86 37.95 9.66 12.78
CA ARG A 86 38.71 8.50 12.27
C ARG A 86 37.91 7.89 11.13
N GLU A 87 38.38 8.04 9.90
CA GLU A 87 37.66 7.59 8.70
C GLU A 87 38.41 6.51 7.93
N LEU A 88 37.70 5.86 7.02
CA LEU A 88 38.24 4.85 6.12
C LEU A 88 39.31 5.46 5.19
N ASP A 89 40.52 4.92 5.21
CA ASP A 89 41.56 5.30 4.25
C ASP A 89 41.44 4.46 2.97
N VAL A 90 40.56 4.89 2.06
CA VAL A 90 40.31 4.20 0.78
C VAL A 90 41.60 4.09 -0.04
N GLU A 91 42.45 5.13 -0.06
CA GLU A 91 43.70 5.13 -0.82
C GLU A 91 44.69 4.10 -0.28
N ALA A 92 44.82 3.99 1.05
CA ALA A 92 45.67 2.98 1.67
C ALA A 92 45.17 1.56 1.39
N VAL A 93 43.84 1.33 1.42
CA VAL A 93 43.25 0.02 1.06
C VAL A 93 43.53 -0.32 -0.39
N LEU A 94 43.33 0.63 -1.31
CA LEU A 94 43.60 0.46 -2.74
C LEU A 94 45.09 0.23 -3.02
N ALA A 95 45.98 0.85 -2.26
CA ALA A 95 47.43 0.64 -2.38
C ALA A 95 47.83 -0.76 -1.87
N ARG A 96 47.22 -1.22 -0.76
CA ARG A 96 47.46 -2.53 -0.16
C ARG A 96 46.87 -3.69 -0.98
N ARG A 97 45.80 -3.44 -1.74
CA ARG A 97 45.10 -4.41 -2.62
C ARG A 97 44.78 -5.75 -1.93
N PRO A 98 44.11 -5.76 -0.77
CA PRO A 98 43.71 -7.01 -0.14
C PRO A 98 42.66 -7.75 -0.98
N ALA A 99 42.52 -9.06 -0.75
CA ALA A 99 41.42 -9.82 -1.34
C ALA A 99 40.08 -9.47 -0.66
N LEU A 100 40.10 -9.23 0.66
CA LEU A 100 38.93 -8.89 1.46
C LEU A 100 39.25 -7.76 2.45
N VAL A 101 38.35 -6.78 2.54
CA VAL A 101 38.43 -5.69 3.53
C VAL A 101 37.19 -5.63 4.42
N LEU A 102 37.39 -5.35 5.71
CA LEU A 102 36.32 -5.13 6.68
C LEU A 102 36.04 -3.63 6.84
N VAL A 103 34.78 -3.25 6.61
CA VAL A 103 34.29 -1.87 6.70
C VAL A 103 32.97 -1.84 7.47
N ASP A 104 33.04 -1.58 8.76
CA ASP A 104 31.86 -1.51 9.64
C ASP A 104 31.02 -0.24 9.39
N GLU A 105 29.75 -0.30 9.78
CA GLU A 105 28.78 0.81 9.73
C GLU A 105 28.60 1.43 8.33
N LEU A 106 28.02 0.67 7.39
CA LEU A 106 27.81 1.09 6.00
C LEU A 106 27.07 2.44 5.84
N ALA A 107 26.19 2.75 6.79
CA ALA A 107 25.36 3.95 6.81
C ALA A 107 26.06 5.22 7.31
N HIS A 108 27.29 5.08 7.81
CA HIS A 108 28.03 6.18 8.41
C HIS A 108 28.15 7.37 7.44
N THR A 109 27.89 8.56 7.98
CA THR A 109 28.15 9.82 7.27
C THR A 109 29.57 10.23 7.60
N ASN A 110 30.43 10.24 6.59
CA ASN A 110 31.85 10.55 6.75
C ASN A 110 32.03 11.97 7.28
N THR A 111 33.09 12.16 8.07
CA THR A 111 33.45 13.45 8.66
C THR A 111 33.59 14.52 7.54
N PRO A 112 32.94 15.70 7.66
CA PRO A 112 33.04 16.76 6.66
C PRO A 112 34.50 17.14 6.37
N GLY A 113 34.87 17.13 5.08
CA GLY A 113 36.27 17.18 4.62
C GLY A 113 36.80 15.85 4.08
N SER A 114 36.02 14.77 4.20
CA SER A 114 36.21 13.52 3.47
C SER A 114 35.91 13.70 1.97
N VAL A 115 36.47 12.81 1.13
CA VAL A 115 36.26 12.87 -0.33
C VAL A 115 34.79 12.58 -0.69
N HIS A 116 34.18 11.62 -0.01
CA HIS A 116 32.77 11.25 -0.16
C HIS A 116 32.01 11.52 1.13
N GLU A 117 30.72 11.85 1.00
CA GLU A 117 29.86 12.17 2.13
C GLU A 117 29.44 10.90 2.88
N LYS A 118 29.25 9.79 2.17
CA LYS A 118 28.77 8.53 2.76
C LYS A 118 29.77 7.40 2.61
N ARG A 119 29.91 6.58 3.66
CA ARG A 119 30.82 5.44 3.66
C ARG A 119 30.49 4.38 2.61
N TRP A 120 29.21 4.23 2.25
CA TRP A 120 28.84 3.31 1.19
C TRP A 120 29.40 3.72 -0.19
N GLU A 121 29.64 5.02 -0.43
CA GLU A 121 30.30 5.51 -1.66
C GLU A 121 31.78 5.10 -1.69
N ASP A 122 32.46 5.14 -0.54
CA ASP A 122 33.83 4.63 -0.41
C ASP A 122 33.90 3.12 -0.66
N VAL A 123 32.93 2.37 -0.14
CA VAL A 123 32.81 0.92 -0.37
C VAL A 123 32.63 0.62 -1.85
N GLU A 124 31.83 1.41 -2.57
CA GLU A 124 31.64 1.23 -4.02
C GLU A 124 32.95 1.37 -4.82
N ILE A 125 33.85 2.27 -4.39
CA ILE A 125 35.17 2.42 -5.01
C ILE A 125 36.03 1.17 -4.79
N LEU A 126 36.00 0.60 -3.59
CA LEU A 126 36.74 -0.63 -3.28
C LEU A 126 36.21 -1.82 -4.08
N LEU A 127 34.89 -1.95 -4.22
CA LEU A 127 34.26 -2.97 -5.05
C LEU A 127 34.62 -2.78 -6.54
N ALA A 128 34.59 -1.55 -7.05
CA ALA A 128 34.99 -1.24 -8.43
C ALA A 128 36.47 -1.58 -8.71
N ALA A 129 37.33 -1.52 -7.69
CA ALA A 129 38.72 -1.95 -7.79
C ALA A 129 38.93 -3.47 -7.74
N GLY A 130 37.86 -4.25 -7.52
CA GLY A 130 37.89 -5.72 -7.45
C GLY A 130 38.18 -6.28 -6.05
N ILE A 131 38.04 -5.47 -5.00
CA ILE A 131 38.27 -5.87 -3.60
C ILE A 131 36.92 -6.28 -2.99
N ASP A 132 36.84 -7.47 -2.38
CA ASP A 132 35.62 -7.91 -1.70
C ASP A 132 35.48 -7.17 -0.36
N VAL A 133 34.25 -6.81 0.03
CA VAL A 133 33.98 -6.03 1.25
C VAL A 133 33.00 -6.78 2.16
N LEU A 134 33.37 -6.94 3.44
CA LEU A 134 32.40 -7.28 4.49
C LEU A 134 32.02 -6.00 5.24
N SER A 135 30.71 -5.78 5.40
CA SER A 135 30.19 -4.60 6.06
C SER A 135 29.01 -4.92 6.98
N THR A 136 28.64 -3.98 7.85
CA THR A 136 27.47 -4.14 8.72
C THR A 136 26.48 -2.99 8.59
N LEU A 137 25.20 -3.31 8.79
CA LEU A 137 24.11 -2.37 8.64
C LEU A 137 22.99 -2.68 9.65
N ASN A 138 22.34 -1.66 10.21
CA ASN A 138 21.07 -1.84 10.91
C ASN A 138 19.90 -1.50 9.99
N VAL A 139 18.78 -2.22 10.16
CA VAL A 139 17.54 -1.99 9.40
C VAL A 139 17.02 -0.55 9.51
N GLN A 140 17.33 0.14 10.62
CA GLN A 140 16.92 1.53 10.85
C GLN A 140 17.55 2.53 9.88
N HIS A 141 18.68 2.20 9.26
CA HIS A 141 19.39 3.08 8.35
C HIS A 141 18.96 2.91 6.89
N LEU A 142 18.01 2.01 6.61
CA LEU A 142 17.45 1.88 5.28
C LEU A 142 16.51 3.06 5.01
N GLU A 143 16.71 3.75 3.90
CA GLU A 143 15.92 4.94 3.54
C GLU A 143 14.43 4.65 3.47
N SER A 144 14.04 3.52 2.85
CA SER A 144 12.63 3.14 2.71
C SER A 144 11.90 2.91 4.04
N LEU A 145 12.65 2.69 5.13
CA LEU A 145 12.10 2.37 6.44
C LEU A 145 12.17 3.52 7.45
N ASN A 146 12.76 4.67 7.10
CA ASN A 146 13.04 5.77 8.02
C ASN A 146 11.74 6.27 8.71
N ASP A 147 10.68 6.55 7.95
CA ASP A 147 9.39 7.02 8.47
C ASP A 147 8.71 6.02 9.42
N VAL A 148 8.86 4.72 9.13
CA VAL A 148 8.28 3.65 9.95
C VAL A 148 9.09 3.53 11.25
N VAL A 149 10.41 3.56 11.14
CA VAL A 149 11.34 3.46 12.27
C VAL A 149 11.21 4.66 13.19
N GLN A 150 11.06 5.88 12.67
CA GLN A 150 10.83 7.09 13.47
C GLN A 150 9.52 6.99 14.25
N ARG A 151 8.43 6.49 13.65
CA ARG A 151 7.16 6.27 14.35
C ARG A 151 7.27 5.24 15.49
N ILE A 152 8.10 4.21 15.32
CA ILE A 152 8.30 3.17 16.33
C ILE A 152 9.23 3.65 17.46
N THR A 153 10.35 4.26 17.11
CA THR A 153 11.44 4.59 18.05
C THR A 153 11.35 6.00 18.64
N GLY A 154 10.65 6.91 17.96
CA GLY A 154 10.58 8.33 18.30
C GLY A 154 11.82 9.14 17.93
N VAL A 155 12.81 8.54 17.24
CA VAL A 155 14.09 9.17 16.91
C VAL A 155 14.26 9.25 15.40
N VAL A 156 14.53 10.45 14.88
CA VAL A 156 14.85 10.69 13.46
C VAL A 156 16.22 10.10 13.14
N GLN A 157 16.31 9.29 12.09
CA GLN A 157 17.61 8.75 11.64
C GLN A 157 18.26 9.72 10.66
N GLN A 158 19.43 10.24 11.04
CA GLN A 158 20.22 11.17 10.20
C GLN A 158 21.18 10.43 9.26
N GLU A 159 21.56 9.21 9.61
CA GLU A 159 22.43 8.34 8.81
C GLU A 159 21.57 7.32 8.08
N THR A 160 21.60 7.39 6.74
CA THR A 160 20.80 6.53 5.86
C THR A 160 21.62 5.96 4.71
N VAL A 161 21.17 4.82 4.19
CA VAL A 161 21.67 4.15 2.99
C VAL A 161 20.50 3.88 2.06
N PRO A 162 20.61 4.22 0.77
CA PRO A 162 19.61 3.85 -0.22
C PRO A 162 19.44 2.33 -0.29
N ASP A 163 18.19 1.86 -0.33
CA ASP A 163 17.89 0.43 -0.39
C ASP A 163 18.60 -0.26 -1.56
N GLU A 164 18.73 0.40 -2.71
CA GLU A 164 19.38 -0.14 -3.91
C GLU A 164 20.83 -0.56 -3.66
N VAL A 165 21.59 0.19 -2.86
CA VAL A 165 22.98 -0.14 -2.50
C VAL A 165 23.05 -1.44 -1.71
N VAL A 166 22.13 -1.62 -0.76
CA VAL A 166 22.05 -2.83 0.06
C VAL A 166 21.54 -4.00 -0.76
N ARG A 167 20.60 -3.75 -1.69
CA ARG A 167 20.05 -4.78 -2.58
C ARG A 167 21.02 -5.21 -3.69
N ALA A 168 21.97 -4.35 -4.05
CA ALA A 168 23.05 -4.67 -4.98
C ALA A 168 24.11 -5.60 -4.37
N ALA A 169 24.15 -5.74 -3.03
CA ALA A 169 25.07 -6.63 -2.36
C ALA A 169 24.89 -8.08 -2.81
N THR A 170 26.01 -8.79 -3.01
CA THR A 170 26.02 -10.20 -3.40
C THR A 170 25.39 -11.09 -2.34
N GLN A 171 25.55 -10.72 -1.06
CA GLN A 171 24.98 -11.46 0.05
C GLN A 171 24.54 -10.51 1.17
N VAL A 172 23.34 -10.72 1.71
CA VAL A 172 22.87 -10.07 2.94
C VAL A 172 22.56 -11.16 3.96
N GLU A 173 23.23 -11.13 5.11
CA GLU A 173 23.06 -12.11 6.18
C GLU A 173 22.38 -11.45 7.39
N LEU A 174 21.23 -11.97 7.79
CA LEU A 174 20.49 -11.45 8.94
C LEU A 174 21.09 -11.98 10.25
N VAL A 175 21.59 -11.07 11.09
CA VAL A 175 22.05 -11.35 12.46
C VAL A 175 20.89 -11.10 13.43
N ASP A 176 20.15 -12.15 13.74
CA ASP A 176 18.94 -12.09 14.57
C ASP A 176 19.20 -12.45 16.06
N ILE A 177 18.44 -11.81 16.94
CA ILE A 177 18.39 -12.07 18.38
C ILE A 177 17.00 -11.70 18.90
N THR A 178 16.49 -12.44 19.89
CA THR A 178 15.19 -12.10 20.49
C THR A 178 15.27 -10.77 21.25
N PRO A 179 14.19 -9.96 21.27
CA PRO A 179 14.14 -8.71 22.05
C PRO A 179 14.53 -8.89 23.51
N GLU A 180 14.09 -9.97 24.16
CA GLU A 180 14.43 -10.28 25.55
C GLU A 180 15.92 -10.57 25.73
N ALA A 181 16.52 -11.33 24.81
CA ALA A 181 17.94 -11.65 24.87
C ALA A 181 18.81 -10.41 24.61
N LEU A 182 18.39 -9.52 23.70
CA LEU A 182 19.08 -8.25 23.46
C LEU A 182 19.01 -7.32 24.68
N ARG A 183 17.83 -7.18 25.30
CA ARG A 183 17.66 -6.39 26.52
C ARG A 183 18.47 -6.95 27.68
N ARG A 184 18.53 -8.28 27.83
CA ARG A 184 19.37 -8.94 28.84
C ARG A 184 20.87 -8.73 28.59
N ARG A 185 21.31 -8.70 27.33
CA ARG A 185 22.70 -8.35 26.99
C ARG A 185 23.01 -6.90 27.36
N LEU A 186 22.05 -5.99 27.16
CA LEU A 186 22.16 -4.58 27.52
C LEU A 186 22.24 -4.40 29.06
N SER A 187 21.37 -5.07 29.82
CA SER A 187 21.33 -4.98 31.28
C SER A 187 22.58 -5.53 31.97
N HIS A 188 23.31 -6.43 31.29
CA HIS A 188 24.60 -6.94 31.76
C HIS A 188 25.79 -6.07 31.32
N GLY A 189 25.57 -4.88 30.76
CA GLY A 189 26.63 -3.94 30.38
C GLY A 189 27.41 -4.31 29.11
N ASN A 190 26.94 -5.26 28.29
CA ASN A 190 27.68 -5.74 27.12
C ASN A 190 27.52 -4.87 25.85
N ILE A 191 26.74 -3.77 25.93
CA ILE A 191 26.36 -2.95 24.77
C ILE A 191 26.56 -1.45 25.04
N TYR A 192 26.27 -0.96 26.25
CA TYR A 192 26.51 0.42 26.70
C TYR A 192 27.19 0.43 28.07
N ALA A 193 27.87 1.53 28.39
CA ALA A 193 28.38 1.82 29.73
C ALA A 193 27.21 1.89 30.75
N ALA A 194 27.47 1.45 31.99
CA ALA A 194 26.45 1.19 33.00
C ALA A 194 25.55 2.40 33.32
N ASP A 195 26.07 3.62 33.17
CA ASP A 195 25.38 4.90 33.36
C ASP A 195 24.32 5.21 32.29
N LYS A 196 24.41 4.60 31.10
CA LYS A 196 23.48 4.84 29.96
C LYS A 196 22.47 3.71 29.74
N VAL A 197 22.57 2.61 30.48
CA VAL A 197 21.76 1.39 30.29
C VAL A 197 20.28 1.65 30.58
N ASP A 198 19.95 2.30 31.70
CA ASP A 198 18.55 2.51 32.11
C ASP A 198 17.80 3.49 31.19
N ALA A 199 18.48 4.55 30.75
CA ALA A 199 17.95 5.49 29.74
C ALA A 199 17.73 4.82 28.37
N ALA A 200 18.64 3.93 27.96
CA ALA A 200 18.51 3.19 26.72
C ALA A 200 17.37 2.14 26.76
N LEU A 201 17.22 1.41 27.89
CA LEU A 201 16.15 0.42 28.11
C LEU A 201 14.76 1.06 28.19
N SER A 202 14.67 2.28 28.73
CA SER A 202 13.40 3.00 28.89
C SER A 202 12.95 3.74 27.63
N ASN A 203 13.80 3.91 26.61
CA ASN A 203 13.46 4.61 25.36
C ASN A 203 13.59 3.70 24.13
N TYR A 204 14.78 3.61 23.54
CA TYR A 204 15.00 2.90 22.27
C TYR A 204 14.86 1.37 22.41
N PHE A 205 15.38 0.77 23.48
CA PHE A 205 15.40 -0.69 23.70
C PHE A 205 14.15 -1.23 24.41
N ARG A 206 12.99 -0.61 24.20
CA ARG A 206 11.70 -1.14 24.64
C ARG A 206 11.38 -2.43 23.91
N LYS A 207 10.75 -3.39 24.61
CA LYS A 207 10.35 -4.68 24.00
C LYS A 207 9.51 -4.49 22.73
N GLY A 208 8.54 -3.56 22.75
CA GLY A 208 7.71 -3.27 21.57
C GLY A 208 8.53 -2.80 20.37
N ASN A 209 9.42 -1.83 20.58
CA ASN A 209 10.27 -1.27 19.52
C ASN A 209 11.19 -2.34 18.90
N LEU A 210 11.84 -3.15 19.74
CA LEU A 210 12.72 -4.22 19.29
C LEU A 210 11.98 -5.33 18.55
N THR A 211 10.76 -5.67 18.97
CA THR A 211 9.92 -6.62 18.23
C THR A 211 9.59 -6.09 16.84
N ALA A 212 9.17 -4.82 16.75
CA ALA A 212 8.80 -4.21 15.48
C ALA A 212 10.02 -4.07 14.53
N LEU A 213 11.17 -3.63 15.03
CA LEU A 213 12.40 -3.56 14.23
C LEU A 213 12.88 -4.95 13.74
N ARG A 214 12.70 -5.99 14.56
CA ARG A 214 13.00 -7.38 14.18
C ARG A 214 12.07 -7.87 13.07
N GLU A 215 10.78 -7.57 13.18
CA GLU A 215 9.80 -7.89 12.14
C GLU A 215 10.11 -7.18 10.83
N LEU A 216 10.43 -5.88 10.88
CA LEU A 216 10.84 -5.11 9.70
C LEU A 216 12.10 -5.70 9.04
N ALA A 217 13.10 -6.09 9.84
CA ALA A 217 14.31 -6.71 9.30
C ALA A 217 14.04 -8.05 8.61
N LEU A 218 13.16 -8.88 9.19
CA LEU A 218 12.76 -10.17 8.59
C LEU A 218 11.97 -9.98 7.30
N LEU A 219 11.02 -9.04 7.29
CA LEU A 219 10.24 -8.71 6.09
C LEU A 219 11.12 -8.18 4.97
N TRP A 220 12.02 -7.24 5.27
CA TRP A 220 12.91 -6.67 4.27
C TRP A 220 13.85 -7.72 3.66
N VAL A 221 14.39 -8.64 4.46
CA VAL A 221 15.23 -9.75 3.96
C VAL A 221 14.41 -10.72 3.11
N ALA A 222 13.18 -11.02 3.48
CA ALA A 222 12.29 -11.86 2.68
C ALA A 222 12.04 -11.24 1.29
N ASP A 223 11.72 -9.95 1.24
CA ASP A 223 11.53 -9.21 -0.02
C ASP A 223 12.79 -9.20 -0.88
N GLN A 224 13.98 -9.18 -0.26
CA GLN A 224 15.25 -9.19 -0.98
C GLN A 224 15.58 -10.56 -1.58
N VAL A 225 15.25 -11.66 -0.88
CA VAL A 225 15.40 -13.01 -1.43
C VAL A 225 14.55 -13.17 -2.69
N ASP A 226 13.34 -12.63 -2.71
CA ASP A 226 12.45 -12.66 -3.88
C ASP A 226 13.03 -11.86 -5.07
N ALA A 227 13.61 -10.67 -4.81
CA ALA A 227 14.23 -9.83 -5.83
C ALA A 227 15.53 -10.45 -6.42
N ALA A 228 16.40 -11.00 -5.56
CA ALA A 228 17.62 -11.69 -5.99
C ALA A 228 17.31 -12.93 -6.84
N LEU A 229 16.25 -13.66 -6.47
CA LEU A 229 15.78 -14.82 -7.24
C LEU A 229 15.23 -14.41 -8.61
N ALA A 230 14.54 -13.28 -8.71
CA ALA A 230 14.06 -12.74 -9.98
C ALA A 230 15.23 -12.34 -10.92
N LYS A 231 16.27 -11.69 -10.37
CA LYS A 231 17.48 -11.31 -11.13
C LYS A 231 18.27 -12.52 -11.62
N TYR A 232 18.49 -13.52 -10.75
CA TYR A 232 19.17 -14.77 -11.11
C TYR A 232 18.46 -15.51 -12.26
N ARG A 233 17.12 -15.50 -12.28
CA ARG A 233 16.31 -16.09 -13.37
C ARG A 233 16.51 -15.36 -14.70
N ALA A 234 16.52 -14.03 -14.67
CA ALA A 234 16.68 -13.21 -15.86
C ALA A 234 18.08 -13.37 -16.48
N GLU A 235 19.13 -13.41 -15.65
CA GLU A 235 20.52 -13.49 -16.10
C GLU A 235 20.90 -14.90 -16.62
N ASN A 236 20.45 -15.97 -15.95
CA ASN A 236 20.81 -17.34 -16.33
C ASN A 236 19.86 -17.97 -17.36
N LYS A 237 18.85 -17.24 -17.85
CA LYS A 237 17.83 -17.74 -18.79
C LYS A 237 17.27 -19.11 -18.39
N ILE A 238 17.13 -19.34 -17.09
CA ILE A 238 16.66 -20.61 -16.55
C ILE A 238 15.16 -20.68 -16.80
N THR A 239 14.78 -21.42 -17.84
CA THR A 239 13.39 -21.77 -18.16
C THR A 239 12.87 -22.96 -17.36
N ASP A 240 13.76 -23.66 -16.65
CA ASP A 240 13.39 -24.81 -15.83
C ASP A 240 12.94 -24.38 -14.43
N THR A 241 11.83 -24.98 -13.99
CA THR A 241 11.09 -24.64 -12.77
C THR A 241 11.91 -24.93 -11.52
N TRP A 242 12.39 -23.90 -10.82
CA TRP A 242 12.94 -24.10 -9.47
C TRP A 242 11.83 -24.03 -8.41
N GLU A 243 11.61 -25.18 -7.77
CA GLU A 243 10.61 -25.55 -6.76
C GLU A 243 10.79 -24.86 -5.38
N ALA A 244 11.04 -23.54 -5.33
CA ALA A 244 11.16 -22.83 -4.03
C ALA A 244 9.78 -22.55 -3.37
N ARG A 245 8.70 -22.57 -4.16
CA ARG A 245 7.33 -22.72 -3.67
C ARG A 245 6.67 -23.79 -4.50
N GLU A 246 6.18 -24.83 -3.84
CA GLU A 246 5.29 -25.77 -4.52
C GLU A 246 4.11 -24.96 -5.10
N ARG A 247 3.72 -25.28 -6.33
CA ARG A 247 2.61 -24.64 -7.02
C ARG A 247 1.64 -25.72 -7.42
N VAL A 248 0.48 -25.70 -6.79
CA VAL A 248 -0.59 -26.66 -7.04
C VAL A 248 -1.57 -26.00 -7.98
N VAL A 249 -1.68 -26.52 -9.20
CA VAL A 249 -2.75 -26.14 -10.13
C VAL A 249 -3.89 -27.12 -9.97
N VAL A 250 -5.13 -26.64 -9.82
CA VAL A 250 -6.33 -27.48 -9.85
C VAL A 250 -7.18 -27.14 -11.05
N ALA A 251 -7.40 -28.15 -11.91
CA ALA A 251 -8.28 -27.99 -13.06
C ALA A 251 -9.73 -28.18 -12.62
N VAL A 252 -10.56 -27.18 -12.89
CA VAL A 252 -12.01 -27.23 -12.67
C VAL A 252 -12.74 -27.17 -14.00
N THR A 253 -13.88 -27.84 -14.08
CA THR A 253 -14.76 -27.85 -15.25
C THR A 253 -15.87 -26.80 -15.16
N GLY A 254 -16.04 -26.21 -13.97
CA GLY A 254 -17.16 -25.31 -13.65
C GLY A 254 -18.46 -26.04 -13.31
N GLY A 255 -18.41 -27.36 -13.10
CA GLY A 255 -19.52 -28.15 -12.56
C GLY A 255 -19.50 -28.29 -11.02
N PRO A 256 -20.47 -29.01 -10.42
CA PRO A 256 -20.61 -29.16 -8.96
C PRO A 256 -19.43 -29.91 -8.30
N GLU A 257 -18.63 -30.65 -9.06
CA GLU A 257 -17.40 -31.31 -8.61
C GLU A 257 -16.28 -30.31 -8.26
N SER A 258 -16.33 -29.11 -8.86
CA SER A 258 -15.25 -28.13 -8.81
C SER A 258 -14.96 -27.65 -7.39
N GLU A 259 -15.99 -27.48 -6.56
CA GLU A 259 -15.79 -27.13 -5.14
C GLU A 259 -15.03 -28.20 -4.36
N THR A 260 -15.32 -29.48 -4.65
CA THR A 260 -14.64 -30.60 -3.97
C THR A 260 -13.18 -30.67 -4.38
N LEU A 261 -12.90 -30.45 -5.67
CA LEU A 261 -11.54 -30.40 -6.21
C LEU A 261 -10.75 -29.25 -5.62
N VAL A 262 -11.32 -28.04 -5.55
CA VAL A 262 -10.67 -26.86 -4.96
C VAL A 262 -10.41 -27.06 -3.46
N ARG A 263 -11.36 -27.61 -2.70
CA ARG A 263 -11.13 -27.92 -1.25
C ARG A 263 -10.04 -28.99 -1.06
N ARG A 264 -9.97 -29.99 -1.94
CA ARG A 264 -8.95 -31.05 -1.89
C ARG A 264 -7.58 -30.51 -2.26
N ALA A 265 -7.50 -29.72 -3.33
CA ALA A 265 -6.28 -29.03 -3.75
C ALA A 265 -5.80 -28.04 -2.69
N GLY A 266 -6.71 -27.31 -2.03
CA GLY A 266 -6.37 -26.44 -0.90
C GLY A 266 -5.75 -27.19 0.29
N ARG A 267 -6.20 -28.40 0.58
CA ARG A 267 -5.57 -29.25 1.62
C ARG A 267 -4.19 -29.76 1.21
N ILE A 268 -4.00 -30.04 -0.07
CA ILE A 268 -2.70 -30.44 -0.62
C ILE A 268 -1.75 -29.25 -0.51
N ALA A 269 -2.18 -28.08 -1.00
CA ALA A 269 -1.40 -26.86 -0.98
C ALA A 269 -1.06 -26.39 0.45
N SER A 270 -2.01 -26.45 1.38
CA SER A 270 -1.77 -26.06 2.78
C SER A 270 -0.76 -26.95 3.51
N ARG A 271 -0.60 -28.21 3.10
CA ARG A 271 0.35 -29.15 3.75
C ARG A 271 1.79 -28.90 3.33
N SER A 272 1.98 -28.40 2.11
CA SER A 272 3.31 -28.09 1.56
C SER A 272 3.58 -26.60 1.43
N SER A 273 2.77 -25.75 2.05
CA SER A 273 2.86 -24.29 1.96
C SER A 273 2.90 -23.80 0.50
N ALA A 274 2.19 -24.51 -0.38
CA ALA A 274 2.15 -24.27 -1.82
C ALA A 274 1.18 -23.15 -2.18
N GLU A 275 1.48 -22.44 -3.26
CA GLU A 275 0.54 -21.51 -3.89
C GLU A 275 -0.51 -22.32 -4.67
N LEU A 276 -1.80 -22.05 -4.43
CA LEU A 276 -2.90 -22.73 -5.11
C LEU A 276 -3.45 -21.87 -6.26
N ILE A 277 -3.46 -22.44 -7.45
CA ILE A 277 -3.98 -21.81 -8.66
C ILE A 277 -5.13 -22.67 -9.20
N VAL A 278 -6.30 -22.06 -9.36
CA VAL A 278 -7.47 -22.71 -9.96
C VAL A 278 -7.50 -22.36 -11.44
N VAL A 279 -7.52 -23.37 -12.32
CA VAL A 279 -7.60 -23.17 -13.77
C VAL A 279 -8.91 -23.74 -14.34
N HIS A 280 -9.57 -22.95 -15.17
CA HIS A 280 -10.78 -23.35 -15.91
C HIS A 280 -10.50 -23.22 -17.41
N VAL A 281 -10.64 -24.33 -18.15
CA VAL A 281 -10.46 -24.32 -19.61
C VAL A 281 -11.81 -24.15 -20.31
N VAL A 282 -11.92 -23.10 -21.12
CA VAL A 282 -13.09 -22.78 -21.94
C VAL A 282 -12.81 -23.23 -23.38
N ARG A 283 -13.63 -24.12 -23.93
CA ARG A 283 -13.51 -24.53 -25.34
C ARG A 283 -14.21 -23.54 -26.28
N GLY A 284 -13.70 -23.37 -27.51
CA GLY A 284 -14.21 -22.42 -28.49
C GLY A 284 -15.64 -22.70 -28.98
N ASP A 285 -16.13 -23.92 -28.78
CA ASP A 285 -17.48 -24.39 -29.10
C ASP A 285 -18.46 -24.25 -27.92
N GLY A 286 -18.48 -23.06 -27.33
CA GLY A 286 -19.68 -22.47 -26.76
C GLY A 286 -19.74 -22.37 -25.23
N LEU A 287 -20.23 -21.22 -24.79
CA LEU A 287 -20.79 -20.87 -23.48
C LEU A 287 -21.94 -21.80 -23.00
N ALA A 288 -22.12 -22.97 -23.60
CA ALA A 288 -23.26 -23.87 -23.39
C ALA A 288 -23.07 -24.91 -22.27
N GLY A 289 -21.87 -25.01 -21.67
CA GLY A 289 -21.54 -26.08 -20.73
C GLY A 289 -21.48 -25.69 -19.25
N VAL A 290 -21.37 -24.40 -18.92
CA VAL A 290 -21.01 -23.96 -17.56
C VAL A 290 -22.20 -23.25 -16.93
N SER A 291 -22.67 -23.81 -15.81
CA SER A 291 -23.53 -23.09 -14.87
C SER A 291 -22.71 -21.94 -14.27
N ALA A 292 -22.86 -20.73 -14.81
CA ALA A 292 -22.21 -19.54 -14.27
C ALA A 292 -22.45 -19.31 -12.75
N PRO A 293 -23.57 -19.74 -12.12
CA PRO A 293 -23.66 -19.73 -10.65
C PRO A 293 -22.75 -20.75 -9.94
N GLU A 294 -22.41 -21.89 -10.56
CA GLU A 294 -21.43 -22.85 -9.98
C GLU A 294 -20.01 -22.29 -10.04
N MET A 295 -19.64 -21.59 -11.12
CA MET A 295 -18.36 -20.87 -11.20
C MET A 295 -18.27 -19.71 -10.21
N GLY A 296 -19.40 -19.04 -9.89
CA GLY A 296 -19.47 -18.05 -8.82
C GLY A 296 -19.07 -18.61 -7.46
N LYS A 297 -19.57 -19.81 -7.11
CA LYS A 297 -19.21 -20.51 -5.87
C LYS A 297 -17.74 -20.93 -5.84
N VAL A 298 -17.21 -21.42 -6.97
CA VAL A 298 -15.79 -21.76 -7.11
C VAL A 298 -14.90 -20.54 -6.93
N ARG A 299 -15.27 -19.38 -7.51
CA ARG A 299 -14.53 -18.12 -7.36
C ARG A 299 -14.55 -17.61 -5.92
N ALA A 300 -15.71 -17.64 -5.25
CA ALA A 300 -15.82 -17.27 -3.85
C ALA A 300 -15.00 -18.20 -2.94
N LEU A 301 -15.02 -19.51 -3.23
CA LEU A 301 -14.23 -20.50 -2.51
C LEU A 301 -12.73 -20.29 -2.71
N ALA A 302 -12.28 -20.03 -3.94
CA ALA A 302 -10.89 -19.73 -4.26
C ALA A 302 -10.40 -18.48 -3.51
N ALA A 303 -11.18 -17.40 -3.51
CA ALA A 303 -10.86 -16.18 -2.76
C ALA A 303 -10.73 -16.44 -1.25
N ASN A 304 -11.65 -17.23 -0.66
CA ASN A 304 -11.61 -17.56 0.76
C ASN A 304 -10.38 -18.37 1.20
N ILE A 305 -9.78 -19.13 0.28
CA ILE A 305 -8.57 -19.94 0.56
C ILE A 305 -7.30 -19.28 0.00
N GLY A 306 -7.37 -18.04 -0.48
CA GLY A 306 -6.22 -17.32 -1.03
C GLY A 306 -5.71 -17.86 -2.37
N ALA A 307 -6.54 -18.56 -3.14
CA ALA A 307 -6.19 -19.11 -4.44
C ALA A 307 -6.56 -18.16 -5.59
N SER A 308 -5.69 -18.04 -6.59
CA SER A 308 -5.98 -17.32 -7.84
C SER A 308 -6.84 -18.16 -8.78
N LEU A 309 -7.69 -17.53 -9.58
CA LEU A 309 -8.55 -18.22 -10.57
C LEU A 309 -8.24 -17.69 -11.97
N HIS A 310 -7.81 -18.59 -12.85
CA HIS A 310 -7.48 -18.33 -14.24
C HIS A 310 -8.45 -19.07 -15.17
N SER A 311 -8.87 -18.38 -16.23
CA SER A 311 -9.66 -18.97 -17.31
C SER A 311 -8.82 -18.93 -18.58
N VAL A 312 -8.61 -20.09 -19.20
CA VAL A 312 -7.78 -20.26 -20.40
C VAL A 312 -8.66 -20.80 -21.51
N VAL A 313 -8.50 -20.28 -22.73
CA VAL A 313 -9.27 -20.73 -23.89
C VAL A 313 -8.43 -21.75 -24.66
N GLY A 314 -9.00 -22.93 -24.95
CA GLY A 314 -8.30 -23.97 -25.70
C GLY A 314 -9.21 -25.14 -26.07
N ASP A 315 -9.10 -25.59 -27.32
CA ASP A 315 -9.91 -26.70 -27.85
C ASP A 315 -9.38 -28.06 -27.39
N ASP A 316 -8.05 -28.19 -27.24
CA ASP A 316 -7.38 -29.35 -26.66
C ASP A 316 -7.11 -29.13 -25.15
N VAL A 317 -8.00 -29.67 -24.31
CA VAL A 317 -7.96 -29.45 -22.86
C VAL A 317 -6.70 -30.04 -22.20
N PRO A 318 -6.28 -31.30 -22.46
CA PRO A 318 -5.00 -31.82 -21.97
C PRO A 318 -3.80 -30.94 -22.26
N ALA A 319 -3.58 -30.56 -23.53
CA ALA A 319 -2.46 -29.73 -23.92
C ALA A 319 -2.54 -28.36 -23.26
N THR A 320 -3.71 -27.72 -23.28
CA THR A 320 -3.92 -26.40 -22.66
C THR A 320 -3.68 -26.41 -21.15
N LEU A 321 -4.09 -27.47 -20.44
CA LEU A 321 -3.85 -27.61 -19.00
C LEU A 321 -2.36 -27.77 -18.69
N LEU A 322 -1.64 -28.57 -19.49
CA LEU A 322 -0.21 -28.78 -19.32
C LEU A 322 0.61 -27.54 -19.69
N ASP A 323 0.25 -26.84 -20.76
CA ASP A 323 0.91 -25.60 -21.17
C ASP A 323 0.68 -24.49 -20.15
N PHE A 324 -0.54 -24.38 -19.60
CA PHE A 324 -0.81 -23.47 -18.50
C PHE A 324 0.00 -23.86 -17.26
N ALA A 325 -0.01 -25.13 -16.87
CA ALA A 325 0.73 -25.62 -15.70
C ALA A 325 2.24 -25.35 -15.84
N ARG A 326 2.82 -25.53 -17.04
CA ARG A 326 4.21 -25.17 -17.33
C ARG A 326 4.45 -23.67 -17.29
N THR A 327 3.55 -22.87 -17.86
CA THR A 327 3.66 -21.39 -17.87
C THR A 327 3.68 -20.81 -16.46
N VAL A 328 2.89 -21.37 -15.55
CA VAL A 328 2.86 -20.95 -14.14
C VAL A 328 3.88 -21.68 -13.27
N ASN A 329 4.73 -22.52 -13.86
CA ASN A 329 5.73 -23.34 -13.17
C ASN A 329 5.13 -24.20 -12.04
N ALA A 330 4.03 -24.89 -12.33
CA ALA A 330 3.34 -25.76 -11.39
C ALA A 330 4.12 -27.05 -11.14
N THR A 331 4.30 -27.41 -9.86
CA THR A 331 4.90 -28.69 -9.47
C THR A 331 3.86 -29.81 -9.41
N GLN A 332 2.60 -29.47 -9.13
CA GLN A 332 1.51 -30.44 -9.04
C GLN A 332 0.27 -29.98 -9.82
N LEU A 333 -0.40 -30.94 -10.46
CA LEU A 333 -1.65 -30.73 -11.18
C LEU A 333 -2.75 -31.66 -10.63
N VAL A 334 -3.74 -31.08 -9.97
CA VAL A 334 -4.89 -31.78 -9.40
C VAL A 334 -6.02 -31.84 -10.44
N LEU A 335 -6.45 -33.06 -10.77
CA LEU A 335 -7.53 -33.32 -11.72
C LEU A 335 -8.63 -34.16 -11.08
N GLY A 336 -9.89 -33.87 -11.44
CA GLY A 336 -11.02 -34.72 -11.08
C GLY A 336 -11.09 -35.99 -11.93
N THR A 337 -11.51 -37.10 -11.35
CA THR A 337 -11.76 -38.33 -12.12
C THR A 337 -12.96 -38.16 -13.07
N SER A 338 -12.76 -38.51 -14.35
CA SER A 338 -13.75 -38.27 -15.41
C SER A 338 -15.05 -39.07 -15.24
N ARG A 339 -16.16 -38.46 -15.67
CA ARG A 339 -17.56 -38.95 -15.60
C ARG A 339 -17.95 -39.97 -16.70
N ARG A 340 -17.00 -40.64 -17.36
CA ARG A 340 -17.28 -41.48 -18.55
C ARG A 340 -17.54 -42.97 -18.24
N SER A 341 -18.54 -43.53 -18.93
CA SER A 341 -18.90 -44.97 -18.93
C SER A 341 -17.72 -45.86 -19.39
N ARG A 342 -17.66 -47.11 -18.92
CA ARG A 342 -16.56 -48.07 -19.21
C ARG A 342 -16.33 -48.29 -20.71
N TRP A 343 -17.36 -48.18 -21.55
CA TRP A 343 -17.27 -48.38 -23.00
C TRP A 343 -16.68 -47.18 -23.75
N ALA A 344 -16.90 -45.95 -23.25
CA ALA A 344 -16.35 -44.72 -23.85
C ALA A 344 -14.83 -44.55 -23.60
N ARG A 345 -14.23 -45.40 -22.76
CA ARG A 345 -12.78 -45.45 -22.50
C ARG A 345 -11.99 -46.28 -23.52
N ILE A 346 -12.68 -47.06 -24.36
CA ILE A 346 -12.03 -47.92 -25.36
C ILE A 346 -11.71 -47.15 -26.65
N PHE A 347 -12.44 -46.06 -26.93
CA PHE A 347 -12.33 -45.31 -28.20
C PHE A 347 -11.66 -43.93 -28.06
N ASP A 348 -11.45 -43.42 -26.84
CA ASP A 348 -10.89 -42.10 -26.59
C ASP A 348 -10.14 -42.12 -25.24
N GLU A 349 -8.82 -41.93 -25.28
CA GLU A 349 -7.96 -41.82 -24.10
C GLU A 349 -8.33 -40.51 -23.38
N GLY A 350 -9.14 -40.60 -22.32
CA GLY A 350 -9.71 -39.41 -21.67
C GLY A 350 -8.66 -38.44 -21.10
N ILE A 351 -9.08 -37.19 -20.86
CA ILE A 351 -8.24 -36.05 -20.44
C ILE A 351 -7.23 -36.40 -19.32
N GLY A 352 -7.65 -37.13 -18.29
CA GLY A 352 -6.75 -37.52 -17.19
C GLY A 352 -5.64 -38.49 -17.60
N ALA A 353 -5.90 -39.41 -18.53
CA ALA A 353 -4.89 -40.34 -19.03
C ALA A 353 -3.87 -39.63 -19.93
N SER A 354 -4.34 -38.78 -20.85
CA SER A 354 -3.47 -37.98 -21.72
C SER A 354 -2.59 -37.01 -20.92
N VAL A 355 -3.15 -36.36 -19.88
CA VAL A 355 -2.37 -35.46 -19.03
C VAL A 355 -1.30 -36.21 -18.23
N VAL A 356 -1.61 -37.39 -17.67
CA VAL A 356 -0.61 -38.22 -16.97
C VAL A 356 0.51 -38.69 -17.90
N GLN A 357 0.18 -39.02 -19.16
CA GLN A 357 1.18 -39.48 -20.12
C GLN A 357 2.11 -38.35 -20.61
N GLN A 358 1.62 -37.10 -20.61
CA GLN A 358 2.30 -35.93 -21.16
C GLN A 358 2.81 -34.94 -20.08
N SER A 359 2.63 -35.24 -18.79
CA SER A 359 2.92 -34.30 -17.70
C SER A 359 4.41 -34.05 -17.47
N GLY A 360 5.28 -34.97 -17.91
CA GLY A 360 6.72 -34.84 -17.71
C GLY A 360 7.07 -34.83 -16.22
N SER A 361 7.65 -33.74 -15.73
CA SER A 361 8.04 -33.53 -14.32
C SER A 361 6.90 -33.06 -13.42
N ILE A 362 5.71 -32.77 -13.95
CA ILE A 362 4.56 -32.29 -13.14
C ILE A 362 3.83 -33.49 -12.54
N ASP A 363 3.71 -33.52 -11.21
CA ASP A 363 3.00 -34.57 -10.48
C ASP A 363 1.48 -34.43 -10.65
N VAL A 364 0.81 -35.43 -11.22
CA VAL A 364 -0.62 -35.40 -11.49
C VAL A 364 -1.41 -36.11 -10.39
N HIS A 365 -2.20 -35.35 -9.63
CA HIS A 365 -3.04 -35.86 -8.54
C HIS A 365 -4.50 -36.06 -8.98
N MET A 366 -4.89 -37.32 -9.18
CA MET A 366 -6.26 -37.70 -9.52
C MET A 366 -7.15 -37.79 -8.27
N VAL A 367 -8.14 -36.91 -8.16
CA VAL A 367 -9.05 -36.83 -7.01
C VAL A 367 -10.42 -37.37 -7.38
N THR A 368 -10.89 -38.34 -6.59
CA THR A 368 -12.26 -38.88 -6.69
C THR A 368 -13.26 -37.95 -6.02
N HIS A 369 -14.43 -37.78 -6.64
CA HIS A 369 -15.52 -36.94 -6.13
C HIS A 369 -16.86 -37.67 -6.18
N GLY A 370 -17.77 -37.38 -5.24
CA GLY A 370 -19.06 -38.08 -5.06
C GLY A 370 -20.00 -38.02 -6.27
N GLU A 371 -19.83 -37.05 -7.17
CA GLU A 371 -20.60 -36.93 -8.42
C GLU A 371 -20.07 -37.82 -9.57
N SER A 372 -19.08 -38.68 -9.32
CA SER A 372 -18.53 -39.63 -10.32
C SER A 372 -19.43 -40.84 -10.60
N HIS A 373 -20.42 -41.10 -9.73
CA HIS A 373 -21.28 -42.29 -9.79
C HIS A 373 -22.68 -42.07 -10.39
N ARG A 374 -23.01 -40.88 -10.92
CA ARG A 374 -24.32 -40.63 -11.53
C ARG A 374 -24.30 -40.90 -13.05
N PRO A 375 -25.18 -41.76 -13.60
CA PRO A 375 -25.30 -41.96 -15.04
C PRO A 375 -25.81 -40.68 -15.72
N ARG A 376 -25.11 -40.20 -16.76
CA ARG A 376 -25.44 -38.94 -17.43
C ARG A 376 -26.36 -39.14 -18.64
N ARG A 377 -27.37 -38.26 -18.74
CA ARG A 377 -28.26 -38.07 -19.91
C ARG A 377 -27.48 -37.41 -21.07
N LEU A 378 -27.80 -37.82 -22.31
CA LEU A 378 -27.17 -37.39 -23.58
C LEU A 378 -27.33 -35.88 -23.86
N SER A 379 -26.27 -35.23 -24.36
CA SER A 379 -26.26 -33.80 -24.75
C SER A 379 -26.94 -33.55 -26.12
N PRO A 380 -27.62 -32.40 -26.35
CA PRO A 380 -28.41 -32.17 -27.55
C PRO A 380 -27.61 -31.52 -28.71
N VAL A 381 -27.90 -31.97 -29.93
CA VAL A 381 -27.42 -31.44 -31.22
C VAL A 381 -28.07 -30.08 -31.53
N GLY A 382 -27.39 -29.23 -32.33
CA GLY A 382 -27.78 -27.84 -32.65
C GLY A 382 -29.21 -27.61 -33.17
N SER A 383 -29.74 -26.40 -32.94
CA SER A 383 -31.14 -25.96 -33.14
C SER A 383 -31.76 -26.21 -34.53
N ARG A 384 -30.99 -26.08 -35.63
CA ARG A 384 -31.47 -26.36 -36.99
C ARG A 384 -31.50 -27.85 -37.30
N SER A 385 -30.46 -28.58 -36.90
CA SER A 385 -30.41 -30.04 -37.03
C SER A 385 -31.47 -30.73 -36.19
N ARG A 386 -31.74 -30.24 -34.97
CA ARG A 386 -32.78 -30.79 -34.09
C ARG A 386 -34.19 -30.65 -34.68
N ARG A 387 -34.48 -29.55 -35.38
CA ARG A 387 -35.75 -29.37 -36.10
C ARG A 387 -35.88 -30.36 -37.26
N ALA A 388 -34.83 -30.54 -38.06
CA ALA A 388 -34.83 -31.53 -39.14
C ALA A 388 -34.99 -32.97 -38.61
N ILE A 389 -34.24 -33.32 -37.57
CA ILE A 389 -34.33 -34.62 -36.89
C ILE A 389 -35.73 -34.87 -36.33
N ALA A 390 -36.38 -33.84 -35.77
CA ALA A 390 -37.73 -33.97 -35.26
C ALA A 390 -38.78 -34.25 -36.34
N TRP A 391 -38.66 -33.61 -37.50
CA TRP A 391 -39.55 -33.88 -38.64
C TRP A 391 -39.32 -35.26 -39.24
N ILE A 392 -38.05 -35.69 -39.32
CA ILE A 392 -37.72 -37.06 -39.74
C ILE A 392 -38.28 -38.07 -38.74
N ALA A 393 -38.11 -37.83 -37.44
CA ALA A 393 -38.63 -38.67 -36.37
C ALA A 393 -40.18 -38.74 -36.38
N ALA A 394 -40.86 -37.66 -36.74
CA ALA A 394 -42.32 -37.61 -36.82
C ALA A 394 -42.92 -38.60 -37.83
N VAL A 395 -42.13 -39.02 -38.83
CA VAL A 395 -42.53 -40.02 -39.83
C VAL A 395 -41.91 -41.39 -39.50
N LEU A 396 -40.62 -41.40 -39.17
CA LEU A 396 -39.86 -42.63 -38.97
C LEU A 396 -40.34 -43.40 -37.74
N VAL A 397 -40.58 -42.72 -36.61
CA VAL A 397 -40.92 -43.38 -35.35
C VAL A 397 -42.30 -44.05 -35.42
N PRO A 398 -43.37 -43.42 -35.93
CA PRO A 398 -44.64 -44.11 -36.18
C PRO A 398 -44.50 -45.30 -37.13
N THR A 399 -43.73 -45.17 -38.19
CA THR A 399 -43.55 -46.24 -39.19
C THR A 399 -42.86 -47.46 -38.58
N VAL A 400 -41.78 -47.26 -37.82
CA VAL A 400 -41.08 -48.33 -37.11
C VAL A 400 -41.98 -48.95 -36.05
N ALA A 401 -42.74 -48.14 -35.31
CA ALA A 401 -43.68 -48.63 -34.31
C ALA A 401 -44.77 -49.51 -34.92
N THR A 402 -45.34 -49.12 -36.06
CA THR A 402 -46.29 -49.96 -36.83
C THR A 402 -45.67 -51.29 -37.23
N LEU A 403 -44.43 -51.29 -37.75
CA LEU A 403 -43.74 -52.51 -38.14
C LEU A 403 -43.52 -53.45 -36.95
N VAL A 404 -43.04 -52.92 -35.83
CA VAL A 404 -42.83 -53.69 -34.60
C VAL A 404 -44.15 -54.23 -34.06
N MET A 405 -45.20 -53.42 -34.02
CA MET A 405 -46.52 -53.85 -33.57
C MET A 405 -47.10 -54.94 -34.47
N SER A 406 -46.99 -54.81 -35.80
CA SER A 406 -47.46 -55.83 -36.74
C SER A 406 -46.78 -57.21 -36.57
N ALA A 407 -45.55 -57.24 -36.02
CA ALA A 407 -44.85 -58.48 -35.70
C ALA A 407 -45.31 -59.11 -34.36
N VAL A 408 -45.82 -58.29 -33.44
CA VAL A 408 -46.24 -58.68 -32.06
C VAL A 408 -47.77 -58.73 -31.92
N ASP A 409 -48.50 -58.34 -32.97
CA ASP A 409 -49.96 -58.19 -33.12
C ASP A 409 -50.79 -59.33 -32.50
N ARG A 410 -50.27 -60.57 -32.53
CA ARG A 410 -50.92 -61.74 -31.90
C ARG A 410 -51.15 -61.62 -30.38
N TRP A 411 -50.53 -60.66 -29.70
CA TRP A 411 -50.54 -60.52 -28.23
C TRP A 411 -51.14 -59.20 -27.74
N LEU A 412 -51.38 -58.25 -28.65
CA LEU A 412 -51.90 -56.92 -28.32
C LEU A 412 -53.31 -56.80 -28.90
N GLY A 413 -54.22 -56.18 -28.16
CA GLY A 413 -55.51 -55.77 -28.70
C GLY A 413 -55.49 -54.27 -29.05
N LEU A 414 -56.53 -53.80 -29.73
CA LEU A 414 -56.71 -52.41 -30.19
C LEU A 414 -56.39 -51.35 -29.12
N VAL A 415 -56.75 -51.61 -27.86
CA VAL A 415 -56.49 -50.70 -26.73
C VAL A 415 -54.98 -50.58 -26.45
N GLY A 416 -54.24 -51.68 -26.54
CA GLY A 416 -52.79 -51.71 -26.33
C GLY A 416 -52.03 -51.01 -27.46
N GLU A 417 -52.47 -51.18 -28.69
CA GLU A 417 -51.89 -50.52 -29.87
C GLU A 417 -52.11 -49.00 -29.83
N GLY A 418 -53.33 -48.56 -29.50
CA GLY A 418 -53.65 -47.14 -29.30
C GLY A 418 -52.77 -46.49 -28.22
N ALA A 419 -52.56 -47.18 -27.10
CA ALA A 419 -51.67 -46.71 -26.04
C ALA A 419 -50.19 -46.62 -26.49
N LEU A 420 -49.73 -47.52 -27.35
CA LEU A 420 -48.34 -47.51 -27.83
C LEU A 420 -48.10 -46.40 -28.87
N PHE A 421 -49.07 -46.14 -29.75
CA PHE A 421 -49.02 -44.98 -30.64
C PHE A 421 -49.08 -43.65 -29.87
N PHE A 422 -49.77 -43.60 -28.73
CA PHE A 422 -49.72 -42.43 -27.86
C PHE A 422 -48.31 -42.18 -27.31
N ILE A 423 -47.59 -43.23 -26.88
CA ILE A 423 -46.20 -43.13 -26.44
C ILE A 423 -45.29 -42.65 -27.57
N VAL A 424 -45.52 -43.10 -28.80
CA VAL A 424 -44.78 -42.65 -29.99
C VAL A 424 -44.94 -41.14 -30.21
N VAL A 425 -46.17 -40.62 -30.15
CA VAL A 425 -46.44 -39.19 -30.30
C VAL A 425 -45.77 -38.39 -29.18
N LEU A 426 -45.82 -38.90 -27.95
CA LEU A 426 -45.14 -38.27 -26.81
C LEU A 426 -43.62 -38.19 -27.04
N LEU A 427 -42.98 -39.27 -27.52
CA LEU A 427 -41.55 -39.29 -27.83
C LEU A 427 -41.16 -38.27 -28.90
N VAL A 428 -41.95 -38.13 -29.96
CA VAL A 428 -41.72 -37.14 -31.02
C VAL A 428 -41.91 -35.71 -30.47
N SER A 429 -42.88 -35.48 -29.58
CA SER A 429 -43.09 -34.17 -28.96
C SER A 429 -41.89 -33.67 -28.14
N LEU A 430 -41.17 -34.58 -27.47
CA LEU A 430 -39.96 -34.27 -26.71
C LEU A 430 -38.78 -33.87 -27.61
N LEU A 431 -38.77 -34.33 -28.85
CA LEU A 431 -37.73 -34.05 -29.83
C LEU A 431 -37.98 -32.72 -30.58
N GLY A 432 -39.24 -32.44 -30.94
CA GLY A 432 -39.60 -31.46 -31.98
C GLY A 432 -40.55 -30.32 -31.66
N GLY A 433 -41.25 -30.36 -30.52
CA GLY A 433 -42.34 -29.42 -30.23
C GLY A 433 -43.66 -29.78 -30.93
N VAL A 434 -44.64 -28.87 -30.90
CA VAL A 434 -46.06 -29.15 -31.24
C VAL A 434 -46.25 -29.60 -32.69
N ALA A 435 -45.64 -28.92 -33.66
CA ALA A 435 -45.92 -29.17 -35.08
C ALA A 435 -45.48 -30.57 -35.55
N PRO A 436 -44.24 -31.05 -35.28
CA PRO A 436 -43.86 -32.43 -35.59
C PRO A 436 -44.67 -33.48 -34.80
N ALA A 437 -45.05 -33.18 -33.55
CA ALA A 437 -45.86 -34.08 -32.74
C ALA A 437 -47.28 -34.24 -33.27
N ALA A 438 -47.93 -33.13 -33.66
CA ALA A 438 -49.25 -33.14 -34.28
C ALA A 438 -49.23 -33.89 -35.62
N PHE A 439 -48.18 -33.69 -36.42
CA PHE A 439 -47.98 -34.43 -37.66
C PHE A 439 -47.78 -35.94 -37.42
N SER A 440 -46.97 -36.29 -36.40
CA SER A 440 -46.78 -37.68 -35.98
C SER A 440 -48.08 -38.31 -35.48
N ALA A 441 -48.92 -37.57 -34.74
CA ALA A 441 -50.22 -38.06 -34.28
C ALA A 441 -51.18 -38.37 -35.43
N LEU A 442 -51.18 -37.53 -36.47
CA LEU A 442 -51.97 -37.77 -37.68
C LEU A 442 -51.53 -39.06 -38.40
N ILE A 443 -50.21 -39.25 -38.58
CA ILE A 443 -49.65 -40.46 -39.19
C ILE A 443 -49.95 -41.70 -38.34
N SER A 444 -49.74 -41.61 -37.03
CA SER A 444 -50.03 -42.69 -36.09
C SER A 444 -51.51 -43.10 -36.11
N GLY A 445 -52.43 -42.13 -36.17
CA GLY A 445 -53.86 -42.40 -36.28
C GLY A 445 -54.23 -43.06 -37.61
N LEU A 446 -53.60 -42.62 -38.71
CA LEU A 446 -53.80 -43.22 -40.03
C LEU A 446 -53.29 -44.68 -40.08
N PHE A 447 -52.14 -44.94 -39.47
CA PHE A 447 -51.56 -46.30 -39.37
C PHE A 447 -52.37 -47.19 -38.44
N LEU A 448 -52.83 -46.69 -37.29
CA LEU A 448 -53.72 -47.43 -36.40
C LEU A 448 -54.98 -47.88 -37.15
N ASN A 449 -55.64 -46.95 -37.86
CA ASN A 449 -56.84 -47.24 -38.63
C ASN A 449 -56.60 -48.25 -39.76
N TYR A 450 -55.52 -48.07 -40.54
CA TYR A 450 -55.29 -48.91 -41.71
C TYR A 450 -54.79 -50.31 -41.37
N PHE A 451 -53.90 -50.46 -40.39
CA PHE A 451 -53.25 -51.75 -40.12
C PHE A 451 -53.95 -52.60 -39.07
N PHE A 452 -54.60 -51.97 -38.08
CA PHE A 452 -55.06 -52.68 -36.90
C PHE A 452 -56.58 -52.60 -36.67
N THR A 453 -57.24 -51.52 -37.07
CA THR A 453 -58.70 -51.37 -36.91
C THR A 453 -59.48 -52.20 -37.93
N PRO A 454 -60.39 -53.10 -37.51
CA PRO A 454 -61.27 -53.83 -38.42
C PRO A 454 -62.31 -52.92 -39.11
N PRO A 455 -62.59 -53.10 -40.43
CA PRO A 455 -61.90 -53.99 -41.36
C PRO A 455 -60.49 -53.48 -41.71
N VAL A 456 -59.48 -54.32 -41.45
CA VAL A 456 -58.07 -53.99 -41.68
C VAL A 456 -57.79 -53.77 -43.17
N ARG A 457 -56.79 -52.93 -43.47
CA ARG A 457 -56.41 -52.47 -44.80
C ARG A 457 -57.49 -51.63 -45.51
N SER A 458 -58.43 -51.11 -44.75
CA SER A 458 -59.42 -50.15 -45.21
C SER A 458 -59.35 -48.90 -44.34
N PHE A 459 -59.69 -47.75 -44.91
CA PHE A 459 -59.89 -46.52 -44.15
C PHE A 459 -61.33 -46.35 -43.65
N THR A 460 -62.19 -47.32 -43.92
CA THR A 460 -63.60 -47.30 -43.52
C THR A 460 -63.76 -47.68 -42.04
N ILE A 461 -64.16 -46.71 -41.22
CA ILE A 461 -64.47 -46.95 -39.80
C ILE A 461 -65.92 -47.45 -39.72
N ALA A 462 -66.10 -48.76 -39.67
CA ALA A 462 -67.43 -49.38 -39.66
C ALA A 462 -68.09 -49.38 -38.26
N GLU A 463 -67.28 -49.37 -37.20
CA GLU A 463 -67.75 -49.41 -35.81
C GLU A 463 -67.63 -48.01 -35.14
N PRO A 464 -68.70 -47.49 -34.51
CA PRO A 464 -68.69 -46.20 -33.82
C PRO A 464 -67.59 -46.08 -32.75
N ASP A 465 -67.26 -47.18 -32.07
CA ASP A 465 -66.28 -47.22 -30.99
C ASP A 465 -64.84 -46.93 -31.48
N ASN A 466 -64.51 -47.35 -32.70
CA ASN A 466 -63.20 -47.11 -33.31
C ASN A 466 -63.04 -45.65 -33.77
N PHE A 467 -64.14 -45.01 -34.18
CA PHE A 467 -64.16 -43.57 -34.50
C PHE A 467 -63.92 -42.74 -33.24
N ILE A 468 -64.63 -43.06 -32.15
CA ILE A 468 -64.49 -42.38 -30.86
C ILE A 468 -63.05 -42.53 -30.34
N THR A 469 -62.49 -43.74 -30.39
CA THR A 469 -61.12 -44.01 -29.94
C THR A 469 -60.09 -43.18 -30.71
N THR A 470 -60.24 -43.09 -32.04
CA THR A 470 -59.34 -42.30 -32.89
C THR A 470 -59.42 -40.80 -32.58
N VAL A 471 -60.64 -40.27 -32.42
CA VAL A 471 -60.86 -38.85 -32.10
C VAL A 471 -60.34 -38.51 -30.71
N VAL A 472 -60.60 -39.35 -29.71
CA VAL A 472 -60.11 -39.17 -28.34
C VAL A 472 -58.58 -39.21 -28.32
N LEU A 473 -57.95 -40.16 -29.01
CA LEU A 473 -56.49 -40.26 -29.08
C LEU A 473 -55.87 -39.00 -29.72
N LEU A 474 -56.49 -38.45 -30.77
CA LEU A 474 -56.07 -37.21 -31.42
C LEU A 474 -56.20 -36.00 -30.48
N VAL A 475 -57.31 -35.86 -29.76
CA VAL A 475 -57.53 -34.77 -28.80
C VAL A 475 -56.52 -34.84 -27.65
N VAL A 476 -56.29 -36.03 -27.10
CA VAL A 476 -55.31 -36.23 -26.02
C VAL A 476 -53.89 -35.94 -26.52
N ALA A 477 -53.53 -36.37 -27.73
CA ALA A 477 -52.25 -36.06 -28.35
C ALA A 477 -52.01 -34.54 -28.52
N VAL A 478 -53.01 -33.80 -29.01
CA VAL A 478 -52.93 -32.34 -29.18
C VAL A 478 -52.84 -31.64 -27.83
N ALA A 479 -53.65 -32.04 -26.84
CA ALA A 479 -53.61 -31.48 -25.49
C ALA A 479 -52.22 -31.66 -24.84
N VAL A 480 -51.64 -32.85 -24.97
CA VAL A 480 -50.29 -33.17 -24.44
C VAL A 480 -49.22 -32.36 -25.18
N ALA A 481 -49.30 -32.21 -26.51
CA ALA A 481 -48.37 -31.41 -27.27
C ALA A 481 -48.39 -29.92 -26.85
N VAL A 482 -49.57 -29.35 -26.65
CA VAL A 482 -49.75 -27.96 -26.18
C VAL A 482 -49.19 -27.78 -24.76
N LEU A 483 -49.45 -28.74 -23.86
CA LEU A 483 -48.96 -28.69 -22.48
C LEU A 483 -47.43 -28.75 -22.41
N VAL A 484 -46.81 -29.61 -23.22
CA VAL A 484 -45.35 -29.72 -23.31
C VAL A 484 -44.72 -28.44 -23.88
N ASP A 485 -45.33 -27.82 -24.89
CA ASP A 485 -44.82 -26.56 -25.47
C ASP A 485 -44.98 -25.37 -24.52
N ALA A 486 -46.10 -25.29 -23.81
CA ALA A 486 -46.30 -24.29 -22.76
C ALA A 486 -45.25 -24.41 -21.64
N ALA A 487 -44.93 -25.64 -21.22
CA ALA A 487 -43.88 -25.91 -20.25
C ALA A 487 -42.47 -25.54 -20.79
N ALA A 488 -42.20 -25.87 -22.05
CA ALA A 488 -40.92 -25.53 -22.69
C ALA A 488 -40.74 -24.02 -22.89
N LYS A 489 -41.81 -23.30 -23.22
CA LYS A 489 -41.79 -21.83 -23.39
C LYS A 489 -41.53 -21.13 -22.06
N ARG A 490 -42.22 -21.51 -20.98
CA ARG A 490 -41.95 -21.02 -19.61
C ARG A 490 -40.50 -21.28 -19.18
N SER A 491 -39.94 -22.43 -19.51
CA SER A 491 -38.53 -22.75 -19.20
C SER A 491 -37.53 -21.87 -19.96
N ARG A 492 -37.82 -21.51 -21.22
CA ARG A 492 -36.98 -20.59 -22.01
C ARG A 492 -37.06 -19.16 -21.51
N GLU A 493 -38.25 -18.69 -21.15
CA GLU A 493 -38.47 -17.37 -20.57
C GLU A 493 -37.74 -17.24 -19.22
N ALA A 494 -37.84 -18.25 -18.35
CA ALA A 494 -37.10 -18.29 -17.09
C ALA A 494 -35.57 -18.27 -17.27
N ARG A 495 -35.05 -18.98 -18.29
CA ARG A 495 -33.61 -18.95 -18.62
C ARG A 495 -33.15 -17.58 -19.12
N ARG A 496 -33.97 -16.88 -19.91
CA ARG A 496 -33.65 -15.52 -20.39
C ARG A 496 -33.62 -14.53 -19.24
N ALA A 497 -34.64 -14.54 -18.38
CA ALA A 497 -34.66 -13.69 -17.19
C ALA A 497 -33.46 -13.96 -16.26
N SER A 498 -33.05 -15.22 -16.13
CA SER A 498 -31.85 -15.58 -15.35
C SER A 498 -30.55 -15.06 -15.96
N GLN A 499 -30.41 -15.06 -17.30
CA GLN A 499 -29.23 -14.54 -18.00
C GLN A 499 -29.13 -13.02 -17.89
N GLU A 500 -30.26 -12.31 -18.01
CA GLU A 500 -30.32 -10.86 -17.81
C GLU A 500 -29.95 -10.47 -16.38
N ALA A 501 -30.48 -11.20 -15.38
CA ALA A 501 -30.14 -10.98 -13.97
C ALA A 501 -28.65 -11.25 -13.68
N GLU A 502 -28.05 -12.23 -14.36
CA GLU A 502 -26.64 -12.58 -14.19
C GLU A 502 -25.69 -11.55 -14.80
N LEU A 503 -26.01 -10.99 -15.96
CA LEU A 503 -25.26 -9.86 -16.53
C LEU A 503 -25.33 -8.63 -15.63
N LEU A 504 -26.51 -8.32 -15.09
CA LEU A 504 -26.68 -7.22 -14.13
C LEU A 504 -25.88 -7.47 -12.84
N ALA A 505 -25.84 -8.71 -12.35
CA ALA A 505 -25.03 -9.09 -11.19
C ALA A 505 -23.52 -8.99 -11.43
N LEU A 506 -23.05 -9.30 -12.65
CA LEU A 506 -21.64 -9.16 -13.03
C LEU A 506 -21.18 -7.70 -12.98
N PHE A 507 -21.99 -6.76 -13.50
CA PHE A 507 -21.67 -5.33 -13.48
C PHE A 507 -21.88 -4.69 -12.11
N ALA A 508 -22.89 -5.10 -11.35
CA ALA A 508 -23.07 -4.67 -9.96
C ALA A 508 -21.90 -5.16 -9.07
N GLY A 509 -21.39 -6.37 -9.34
CA GLY A 509 -20.25 -6.95 -8.64
C GLY A 509 -18.92 -6.23 -8.86
N SER A 510 -18.73 -5.53 -9.98
CA SER A 510 -17.55 -4.66 -10.17
C SER A 510 -17.60 -3.40 -9.32
N VAL A 511 -18.77 -2.81 -9.10
CA VAL A 511 -18.87 -1.56 -8.34
C VAL A 511 -18.78 -1.77 -6.83
N LEU A 512 -19.31 -2.89 -6.33
CA LEU A 512 -19.18 -3.24 -4.91
C LEU A 512 -17.75 -3.58 -4.48
N ARG A 513 -16.80 -3.76 -5.43
CA ARG A 513 -15.39 -4.07 -5.16
C ARG A 513 -14.45 -2.86 -5.24
N GLY A 514 -14.99 -1.65 -5.40
CA GLY A 514 -14.17 -0.44 -5.51
C GLY A 514 -13.35 -0.37 -6.81
N ALA A 515 -13.83 -1.01 -7.88
CA ALA A 515 -13.23 -0.83 -9.21
C ALA A 515 -13.40 0.63 -9.65
N ASP A 516 -12.40 1.18 -10.34
CA ASP A 516 -12.47 2.51 -10.93
C ASP A 516 -13.41 2.53 -12.15
N LEU A 517 -13.80 3.74 -12.56
CA LEU A 517 -14.65 3.97 -13.73
C LEU A 517 -14.01 3.33 -14.98
N ASP A 518 -12.69 3.43 -15.12
CA ASP A 518 -11.96 2.93 -16.28
C ASP A 518 -11.99 1.41 -16.41
N THR A 519 -11.97 0.66 -15.30
CA THR A 519 -12.13 -0.80 -15.31
C THR A 519 -13.51 -1.21 -15.79
N LEU A 520 -14.56 -0.48 -15.40
CA LEU A 520 -15.92 -0.72 -15.88
C LEU A 520 -16.01 -0.48 -17.39
N LEU A 521 -15.47 0.65 -17.86
CA LEU A 521 -15.46 1.00 -19.29
C LEU A 521 -14.59 0.03 -20.11
N GLY A 522 -13.45 -0.41 -19.58
CA GLY A 522 -12.60 -1.42 -20.20
C GLY A 522 -13.30 -2.77 -20.36
N LYS A 523 -14.09 -3.20 -19.38
CA LYS A 523 -14.92 -4.42 -19.50
C LYS A 523 -16.04 -4.26 -20.52
N VAL A 524 -16.67 -3.09 -20.62
CA VAL A 524 -17.67 -2.82 -21.67
C VAL A 524 -17.01 -2.91 -23.04
N ARG A 525 -15.83 -2.28 -23.21
CA ARG A 525 -15.04 -2.34 -24.44
C ARG A 525 -14.73 -3.77 -24.85
N GLU A 526 -14.20 -4.58 -23.93
CA GLU A 526 -13.82 -5.98 -24.18
C GLU A 526 -15.03 -6.88 -24.45
N THR A 527 -16.10 -6.76 -23.65
CA THR A 527 -17.29 -7.62 -23.76
C THR A 527 -18.03 -7.42 -25.07
N TYR A 528 -18.11 -6.17 -25.54
CA TYR A 528 -18.82 -5.81 -26.76
C TYR A 528 -17.91 -5.60 -27.97
N GLY A 529 -16.61 -5.91 -27.85
CA GLY A 529 -15.64 -5.80 -28.93
C GLY A 529 -15.58 -4.40 -29.55
N GLN A 530 -15.69 -3.36 -28.74
CA GLN A 530 -15.65 -1.96 -29.20
C GLN A 530 -14.20 -1.48 -29.26
N ASP A 531 -13.93 -0.50 -30.12
CA ASP A 531 -12.61 0.11 -30.22
C ASP A 531 -12.37 1.06 -29.03
N SER A 532 -13.37 1.87 -28.68
CA SER A 532 -13.29 2.77 -27.54
C SER A 532 -14.65 3.09 -26.91
N VAL A 533 -14.63 3.46 -25.63
CA VAL A 533 -15.82 3.73 -24.82
C VAL A 533 -15.56 4.92 -23.91
N SER A 534 -16.50 5.86 -23.88
CA SER A 534 -16.47 7.06 -23.04
C SER A 534 -17.75 7.24 -22.25
N VAL A 535 -17.65 7.80 -21.05
CA VAL A 535 -18.77 8.45 -20.37
C VAL A 535 -18.61 9.95 -20.53
N LEU A 536 -19.59 10.56 -21.17
CA LEU A 536 -19.65 11.99 -21.47
C LEU A 536 -20.63 12.66 -20.51
N HIS A 537 -20.26 13.82 -19.99
CA HIS A 537 -21.16 14.76 -19.35
C HIS A 537 -21.57 15.82 -20.38
N ARG A 538 -22.84 16.17 -20.43
CA ARG A 538 -23.44 17.08 -21.43
C ARG A 538 -22.66 18.38 -21.62
N ASP A 539 -22.32 19.06 -20.53
CA ASP A 539 -21.63 20.36 -20.56
C ASP A 539 -20.11 20.29 -20.38
N ARG A 540 -19.59 19.21 -19.76
CA ARG A 540 -18.17 19.09 -19.36
C ARG A 540 -17.34 18.22 -20.32
N GLY A 541 -17.97 17.51 -21.25
CA GLY A 541 -17.28 16.57 -22.15
C GLY A 541 -16.95 15.23 -21.47
N PRO A 542 -15.90 14.51 -21.88
CA PRO A 542 -15.59 13.18 -21.36
C PRO A 542 -15.16 13.21 -19.89
N VAL A 543 -15.82 12.41 -19.07
CA VAL A 543 -15.53 12.21 -17.63
C VAL A 543 -14.65 10.99 -17.40
N GLY A 544 -14.75 9.99 -18.29
CA GLY A 544 -13.90 8.79 -18.30
C GLY A 544 -13.90 8.18 -19.69
N SER A 545 -12.77 7.60 -20.12
CA SER A 545 -12.59 7.13 -21.49
C SER A 545 -11.54 6.01 -21.58
N VAL A 546 -11.83 4.97 -22.37
CA VAL A 546 -10.95 3.81 -22.53
C VAL A 546 -10.90 3.37 -24.01
N GLY A 547 -9.69 3.14 -24.53
CA GLY A 547 -9.45 2.70 -25.91
C GLY A 547 -8.83 3.79 -26.80
N PRO A 548 -8.30 3.41 -27.99
CA PRO A 548 -7.77 4.37 -28.96
C PRO A 548 -8.88 5.26 -29.53
N HIS A 549 -8.63 6.58 -29.64
CA HIS A 549 -9.58 7.58 -30.14
C HIS A 549 -10.98 7.48 -29.51
N PRO A 550 -11.10 7.67 -28.18
CA PRO A 550 -12.38 7.62 -27.49
C PRO A 550 -13.32 8.75 -27.96
N PRO A 551 -14.64 8.51 -28.08
CA PRO A 551 -15.60 9.57 -28.37
C PRO A 551 -15.46 10.70 -27.35
N VAL A 552 -15.34 11.94 -27.85
CA VAL A 552 -15.28 13.14 -27.01
C VAL A 552 -16.60 13.90 -27.01
N SER A 553 -17.42 13.69 -28.04
CA SER A 553 -18.79 14.16 -28.13
C SER A 553 -19.74 13.03 -28.53
N ILE A 554 -21.05 13.25 -28.33
CA ILE A 554 -22.10 12.31 -28.75
C ILE A 554 -22.07 12.09 -30.27
N ALA A 555 -21.62 13.09 -31.04
CA ALA A 555 -21.53 13.01 -32.50
C ALA A 555 -20.42 12.07 -32.99
N ASP A 556 -19.42 11.79 -32.15
CA ASP A 556 -18.27 10.93 -32.50
C ASP A 556 -18.52 9.44 -32.21
N ALA A 557 -19.72 9.09 -31.73
CA ALA A 557 -20.04 7.76 -31.24
C ALA A 557 -20.98 7.00 -32.19
N ASP A 558 -20.67 5.73 -32.44
CA ASP A 558 -21.51 4.83 -33.25
C ASP A 558 -22.71 4.30 -32.44
N THR A 559 -22.56 4.18 -31.12
CA THR A 559 -23.65 3.81 -30.21
C THR A 559 -23.66 4.69 -28.97
N VAL A 560 -24.82 5.25 -28.66
CA VAL A 560 -25.03 6.17 -27.54
C VAL A 560 -26.13 5.65 -26.63
N CYS A 561 -25.89 5.72 -25.33
CA CYS A 561 -26.88 5.44 -24.28
C CYS A 561 -26.91 6.62 -23.30
N GLU A 562 -27.95 7.44 -23.37
CA GLU A 562 -28.16 8.59 -22.49
C GLU A 562 -28.73 8.16 -21.13
N VAL A 563 -28.26 8.82 -20.06
CA VAL A 563 -28.56 8.49 -18.67
C VAL A 563 -28.69 9.74 -17.82
N GLY A 564 -29.51 9.68 -16.76
CA GLY A 564 -29.70 10.82 -15.85
C GLY A 564 -30.38 11.99 -16.55
N GLU A 565 -31.51 11.72 -17.22
CA GLU A 565 -32.27 12.75 -17.97
C GLU A 565 -31.46 13.44 -19.08
N GLY A 566 -30.43 12.77 -19.61
CA GLY A 566 -29.55 13.32 -20.64
C GLY A 566 -28.40 14.19 -20.11
N GLU A 567 -28.16 14.19 -18.80
CA GLU A 567 -26.98 14.81 -18.18
C GLU A 567 -25.70 14.07 -18.56
N TYR A 568 -25.76 12.74 -18.67
CA TYR A 568 -24.65 11.88 -19.03
C TYR A 568 -24.98 11.00 -20.23
N ALA A 569 -23.97 10.58 -20.98
CA ALA A 569 -24.10 9.62 -22.07
C ALA A 569 -22.93 8.63 -22.07
N LEU A 570 -23.24 7.35 -22.19
CA LEU A 570 -22.24 6.32 -22.52
C LEU A 570 -22.13 6.24 -24.04
N ALA A 571 -20.95 6.61 -24.55
CA ALA A 571 -20.63 6.73 -25.96
C ALA A 571 -19.63 5.63 -26.35
N LEU A 572 -19.95 4.84 -27.37
CA LEU A 572 -19.15 3.72 -27.85
C LEU A 572 -18.76 3.96 -29.31
N HIS A 573 -17.52 3.64 -29.66
CA HIS A 573 -17.00 3.65 -31.03
C HIS A 573 -16.60 2.22 -31.45
N GLY A 574 -17.04 1.80 -32.63
CA GLY A 574 -16.79 0.45 -33.15
C GLY A 574 -18.03 -0.17 -33.81
N SER A 575 -18.13 -1.50 -33.77
CA SER A 575 -19.22 -2.21 -34.46
C SER A 575 -20.60 -1.86 -33.88
N GLU A 576 -21.55 -1.49 -34.75
CA GLU A 576 -22.89 -1.06 -34.37
C GLU A 576 -23.66 -2.17 -33.63
N LEU A 577 -24.06 -1.87 -32.38
CA LEU A 577 -24.67 -2.86 -31.49
C LEU A 577 -26.19 -2.97 -31.71
N HIS A 578 -26.70 -4.20 -31.58
CA HIS A 578 -28.11 -4.50 -31.78
C HIS A 578 -28.98 -3.92 -30.65
N ALA A 579 -30.26 -3.67 -30.94
CA ALA A 579 -31.21 -3.08 -29.97
C ALA A 579 -31.33 -3.85 -28.63
N ARG A 580 -31.01 -5.15 -28.62
CA ARG A 580 -30.99 -5.98 -27.40
C ARG A 580 -29.86 -5.59 -26.43
N ASP A 581 -28.71 -5.19 -26.98
CA ASP A 581 -27.48 -4.92 -26.22
C ASP A 581 -27.56 -3.53 -25.56
N ARG A 582 -28.30 -2.60 -26.18
CA ARG A 582 -28.58 -1.26 -25.64
C ARG A 582 -29.28 -1.27 -24.28
N ARG A 583 -30.17 -2.25 -24.00
CA ARG A 583 -30.85 -2.35 -22.69
C ARG A 583 -29.89 -2.67 -21.55
N VAL A 584 -28.91 -3.52 -21.79
CA VAL A 584 -27.88 -3.87 -20.79
C VAL A 584 -26.90 -2.71 -20.62
N LEU A 585 -26.48 -2.09 -21.73
CA LEU A 585 -25.61 -0.91 -21.70
C LEU A 585 -26.22 0.27 -20.92
N LEU A 586 -27.53 0.48 -21.02
CA LEU A 586 -28.22 1.51 -20.21
C LEU A 586 -28.07 1.26 -18.70
N ALA A 587 -28.14 0.01 -18.26
CA ALA A 587 -27.93 -0.34 -16.85
C ALA A 587 -26.47 -0.11 -16.42
N VAL A 588 -25.52 -0.46 -17.28
CA VAL A 588 -24.08 -0.21 -17.04
C VAL A 588 -23.77 1.30 -16.99
N ALA A 589 -24.40 2.07 -17.88
CA ALA A 589 -24.24 3.52 -17.93
C ALA A 589 -24.80 4.20 -16.66
N ASN A 590 -25.96 3.76 -16.15
CA ASN A 590 -26.47 4.19 -14.83
C ASN A 590 -25.49 3.89 -13.70
N GLN A 591 -24.84 2.73 -13.75
CA GLN A 591 -23.87 2.35 -12.76
C GLN A 591 -22.60 3.22 -12.81
N ALA A 592 -22.10 3.52 -14.01
CA ALA A 592 -20.97 4.42 -14.23
C ALA A 592 -21.25 5.83 -13.69
N VAL A 593 -22.43 6.38 -13.96
CA VAL A 593 -22.87 7.69 -13.42
C VAL A 593 -22.93 7.65 -11.89
N GLY A 594 -23.41 6.55 -11.30
CA GLY A 594 -23.42 6.37 -9.84
C GLY A 594 -22.01 6.45 -9.23
N MET A 595 -21.00 5.88 -9.88
CA MET A 595 -19.60 5.93 -9.43
C MET A 595 -19.02 7.34 -9.52
N ILE A 596 -19.33 8.08 -10.61
CA ILE A 596 -18.91 9.47 -10.77
C ILE A 596 -19.47 10.32 -9.62
N ARG A 597 -20.79 10.24 -9.39
CA ARG A 597 -21.46 10.98 -8.31
C ARG A 597 -20.92 10.61 -6.92
N GLN A 598 -20.63 9.33 -6.69
CA GLN A 598 -20.04 8.90 -5.42
C GLN A 598 -18.65 9.50 -5.20
N THR A 599 -17.85 9.61 -6.26
CA THR A 599 -16.50 10.21 -6.21
C THR A 599 -16.59 11.72 -5.97
N GLU A 600 -17.50 12.43 -6.64
CA GLU A 600 -17.76 13.86 -6.41
C GLU A 600 -18.20 14.10 -4.95
N LEU A 601 -19.16 13.33 -4.44
CA LEU A 601 -19.62 13.44 -3.04
C LEU A 601 -18.49 13.17 -2.02
N ALA A 602 -17.62 12.20 -2.29
CA ALA A 602 -16.48 11.92 -1.42
C ALA A 602 -15.47 13.08 -1.39
N GLN A 603 -15.22 13.72 -2.53
CA GLN A 603 -14.37 14.91 -2.60
C GLN A 603 -14.98 16.11 -1.86
N GLU A 604 -16.29 16.33 -2.00
CA GLU A 604 -17.02 17.38 -1.27
C GLU A 604 -16.95 17.16 0.24
N ALA A 605 -17.20 15.93 0.71
CA ALA A 605 -17.09 15.56 2.12
C ALA A 605 -15.67 15.80 2.66
N GLY A 606 -14.64 15.43 1.89
CA GLY A 606 -13.25 15.68 2.25
C GLY A 606 -12.94 17.17 2.45
N ARG A 607 -13.42 18.03 1.53
CA ARG A 607 -13.28 19.50 1.66
C ARG A 607 -14.01 20.05 2.88
N ALA A 608 -15.24 19.58 3.14
CA ALA A 608 -16.02 20.00 4.29
C ALA A 608 -15.34 19.61 5.62
N GLN A 609 -14.76 18.41 5.68
CA GLN A 609 -14.03 17.94 6.86
C GLN A 609 -12.75 18.74 7.12
N ALA A 610 -11.98 19.07 6.08
CA ALA A 610 -10.81 19.94 6.21
C ALA A 610 -11.19 21.33 6.75
N LEU A 611 -12.30 21.90 6.27
CA LEU A 611 -12.82 23.17 6.76
C LEU A 611 -13.25 23.09 8.24
N ALA A 612 -13.92 22.00 8.62
CA ALA A 612 -14.38 21.78 10.00
C ALA A 612 -13.22 21.62 10.99
N GLU A 613 -12.13 20.97 10.59
CA GLU A 613 -10.94 20.81 11.42
C GLU A 613 -10.21 22.15 11.61
N ALA A 614 -10.09 22.95 10.54
CA ALA A 614 -9.55 24.30 10.63
C ALA A 614 -10.37 25.20 11.58
N ASP A 615 -11.70 25.13 11.50
CA ASP A 615 -12.59 25.87 12.40
C ASP A 615 -12.50 25.38 13.85
N ARG A 616 -12.34 24.06 14.06
CA ARG A 616 -12.12 23.49 15.39
C ARG A 616 -10.81 23.99 16.02
N LEU A 617 -9.73 24.00 15.26
CA LEU A 617 -8.44 24.54 15.70
C LEU A 617 -8.58 26.03 16.07
N ARG A 618 -9.22 26.83 15.20
CA ARG A 618 -9.50 28.25 15.46
C ARG A 618 -10.27 28.46 16.76
N ARG A 619 -11.31 27.66 17.03
CA ARG A 619 -12.09 27.72 18.27
C ARG A 619 -11.27 27.34 19.50
N SER A 620 -10.42 26.32 19.41
CA SER A 620 -9.53 25.92 20.51
C SER A 620 -8.55 27.04 20.87
N LEU A 621 -7.95 27.68 19.87
CA LEU A 621 -7.03 28.81 20.06
C LEU A 621 -7.73 30.00 20.72
N LEU A 622 -8.92 30.39 20.24
CA LEU A 622 -9.70 31.48 20.83
C LEU A 622 -10.09 31.19 22.29
N SER A 623 -10.41 29.94 22.61
CA SER A 623 -10.74 29.53 23.98
C SER A 623 -9.54 29.63 24.93
N ALA A 624 -8.35 29.21 24.49
CA ALA A 624 -7.11 29.31 25.28
C ALA A 624 -6.75 30.78 25.56
N VAL A 625 -6.74 31.62 24.52
CA VAL A 625 -6.49 33.07 24.66
C VAL A 625 -7.50 33.73 25.61
N SER A 626 -8.78 33.38 25.51
CA SER A 626 -9.83 33.94 26.36
C SER A 626 -9.66 33.57 27.83
N HIS A 627 -9.17 32.36 28.12
CA HIS A 627 -8.89 31.92 29.49
C HIS A 627 -7.76 32.75 30.11
N ASP A 628 -6.66 32.91 29.37
CA ASP A 628 -5.46 33.55 29.88
C ASP A 628 -5.60 35.07 30.04
N LEU A 629 -6.50 35.70 29.27
CA LEU A 629 -6.90 37.09 29.50
C LEU A 629 -7.84 37.25 30.72
N ARG A 630 -8.66 36.24 31.03
CA ARG A 630 -9.65 36.31 32.11
C ARG A 630 -8.99 36.30 33.49
N THR A 631 -7.91 35.55 33.67
CA THR A 631 -7.20 35.41 34.95
C THR A 631 -6.68 36.74 35.50
N PRO A 632 -5.83 37.53 34.78
CA PRO A 632 -5.37 38.83 35.28
C PRO A 632 -6.52 39.83 35.42
N LEU A 633 -7.49 39.81 34.50
CA LEU A 633 -8.66 40.68 34.59
C LEU A 633 -9.50 40.41 35.85
N ALA A 634 -9.63 39.14 36.25
CA ALA A 634 -10.31 38.75 37.49
C ALA A 634 -9.55 39.23 38.73
N ALA A 635 -8.21 39.16 38.72
CA ALA A 635 -7.37 39.67 39.80
C ALA A 635 -7.50 41.20 39.97
N VAL A 636 -7.40 41.96 38.86
CA VAL A 636 -7.65 43.42 38.85
C VAL A 636 -9.04 43.73 39.43
N LYS A 637 -10.07 43.02 38.96
CA LYS A 637 -11.45 43.25 39.40
C LYS A 637 -11.66 42.90 40.87
N ALA A 638 -11.05 41.83 41.37
CA ALA A 638 -11.13 41.44 42.77
C ALA A 638 -10.46 42.48 43.67
N ALA A 639 -9.21 42.85 43.38
CA ALA A 639 -8.47 43.83 44.17
C ALA A 639 -9.13 45.23 44.14
N ALA A 640 -9.58 45.70 42.98
CA ALA A 640 -10.28 46.97 42.85
C ALA A 640 -11.65 46.97 43.55
N SER A 641 -12.36 45.84 43.54
CA SER A 641 -13.61 45.69 44.29
C SER A 641 -13.37 45.71 45.80
N SER A 642 -12.33 45.02 46.28
CA SER A 642 -11.95 45.01 47.69
C SER A 642 -11.61 46.41 48.20
N LEU A 643 -10.78 47.16 47.46
CA LEU A 643 -10.43 48.54 47.80
C LEU A 643 -11.61 49.52 47.82
N ARG A 644 -12.73 49.17 47.18
CA ARG A 644 -13.95 49.99 47.12
C ARG A 644 -15.02 49.55 48.14
N SER A 645 -14.79 48.46 48.86
CA SER A 645 -15.75 47.91 49.81
C SER A 645 -15.64 48.64 51.14
N ASP A 646 -16.72 49.26 51.62
CA ASP A 646 -16.76 49.95 52.92
C ASP A 646 -16.87 48.97 54.11
N ASP A 647 -17.03 47.68 53.85
CA ASP A 647 -17.22 46.63 54.87
C ASP A 647 -15.91 46.14 55.53
N VAL A 648 -14.74 46.51 55.01
CA VAL A 648 -13.42 46.03 55.47
C VAL A 648 -12.45 47.20 55.57
N ASP A 649 -11.95 47.47 56.79
CA ASP A 649 -10.85 48.42 57.02
C ASP A 649 -9.51 47.74 56.68
N PHE A 650 -8.89 48.16 55.57
CA PHE A 650 -7.57 47.68 55.17
C PHE A 650 -6.46 48.46 55.87
N SER A 651 -5.38 47.78 56.25
CA SER A 651 -4.16 48.46 56.66
C SER A 651 -3.54 49.21 55.47
N PRO A 652 -2.66 50.22 55.72
CA PRO A 652 -1.88 50.85 54.66
C PRO A 652 -1.07 49.83 53.84
N GLU A 653 -0.58 48.77 54.50
CA GLU A 653 0.16 47.68 53.87
C GLU A 653 -0.73 46.84 52.94
N ASP A 654 -1.91 46.42 53.39
CA ASP A 654 -2.86 45.64 52.57
C ASP A 654 -3.37 46.46 51.38
N THR A 655 -3.58 47.77 51.58
CA THR A 655 -3.97 48.70 50.51
C THR A 655 -2.88 48.77 49.43
N ALA A 656 -1.61 48.85 49.85
CA ALA A 656 -0.48 48.85 48.93
C ALA A 656 -0.35 47.52 48.18
N GLU A 657 -0.60 46.38 48.84
CA GLU A 657 -0.57 45.06 48.21
C GLU A 657 -1.68 44.89 47.16
N LEU A 658 -2.90 45.36 47.45
CA LEU A 658 -4.01 45.33 46.50
C LEU A 658 -3.76 46.24 45.29
N LEU A 659 -3.21 47.44 45.50
CA LEU A 659 -2.81 48.33 44.41
C LEU A 659 -1.69 47.72 43.55
N ALA A 660 -0.68 47.12 44.18
CA ALA A 660 0.38 46.40 43.47
C ALA A 660 -0.18 45.23 42.63
N THR A 661 -1.15 44.49 43.17
CA THR A 661 -1.82 43.39 42.44
C THR A 661 -2.56 43.90 41.19
N ILE A 662 -3.20 45.07 41.26
CA ILE A 662 -3.88 45.70 40.12
C ILE A 662 -2.86 46.09 39.04
N GLU A 663 -1.79 46.78 39.43
CA GLU A 663 -0.74 47.25 38.52
C GLU A 663 -0.08 46.06 37.82
N GLU A 664 0.36 45.05 38.59
CA GLU A 664 0.99 43.85 38.06
C GLU A 664 0.07 43.08 37.10
N SER A 665 -1.21 42.91 37.46
CA SER A 665 -2.16 42.19 36.61
C SER A 665 -2.50 42.98 35.33
N ALA A 666 -2.50 44.31 35.38
CA ALA A 666 -2.70 45.18 34.21
C ALA A 666 -1.51 45.14 33.25
N ASP A 667 -0.29 45.11 33.79
CA ASP A 667 0.94 44.98 32.99
C ASP A 667 1.02 43.62 32.30
N VAL A 668 0.66 42.54 33.00
CA VAL A 668 0.52 41.20 32.41
C VAL A 668 -0.48 41.21 31.26
N LEU A 669 -1.66 41.83 31.45
CA LEU A 669 -2.69 41.90 30.41
C LEU A 669 -2.21 42.71 29.19
N THR A 670 -1.51 43.82 29.42
CA THR A 670 -0.93 44.65 28.34
C THR A 670 0.09 43.88 27.53
N SER A 671 0.99 43.14 28.19
CA SER A 671 1.97 42.27 27.53
C SER A 671 1.30 41.15 26.71
N LEU A 672 0.27 40.51 27.25
CA LEU A 672 -0.48 39.45 26.55
C LEU A 672 -1.18 39.97 25.28
N VAL A 673 -1.83 41.13 25.36
CA VAL A 673 -2.46 41.76 24.20
C VAL A 673 -1.42 42.18 23.16
N GLY A 674 -0.29 42.75 23.61
CA GLY A 674 0.84 43.09 22.74
C GLY A 674 1.34 41.90 21.93
N ASN A 675 1.67 40.79 22.62
CA ASN A 675 2.15 39.57 21.99
C ASN A 675 1.14 38.95 21.02
N LEU A 676 -0.16 39.03 21.33
CA LEU A 676 -1.22 38.56 20.43
C LEU A 676 -1.31 39.40 19.15
N LEU A 677 -1.23 40.73 19.27
CA LEU A 677 -1.23 41.65 18.14
C LEU A 677 0.00 41.46 17.25
N ASP A 678 1.17 41.25 17.84
CA ASP A 678 2.40 40.97 17.09
C ASP A 678 2.31 39.67 16.32
N SER A 679 1.85 38.60 16.98
CA SER A 679 1.66 37.29 16.35
C SER A 679 0.68 37.38 15.17
N SER A 680 -0.42 38.12 15.32
CA SER A 680 -1.38 38.38 14.25
C SER A 680 -0.76 39.17 13.08
N ARG A 681 0.03 40.21 13.37
CA ARG A 681 0.71 41.00 12.34
C ARG A 681 1.78 40.20 11.60
N LEU A 682 2.53 39.34 12.30
CA LEU A 682 3.52 38.45 11.72
C LEU A 682 2.85 37.38 10.82
N ALA A 683 1.77 36.74 11.30
CA ALA A 683 1.03 35.74 10.52
C ALA A 683 0.37 36.31 9.26
N ALA A 684 -0.04 37.58 9.29
CA ALA A 684 -0.57 38.30 8.13
C ALA A 684 0.53 38.87 7.21
N GLY A 685 1.81 38.71 7.56
CA GLY A 685 2.94 39.20 6.75
C GLY A 685 3.03 40.73 6.65
N VAL A 686 2.41 41.47 7.58
CA VAL A 686 2.33 42.95 7.54
C VAL A 686 3.42 43.65 8.36
N VAL A 687 4.37 42.91 8.93
CA VAL A 687 5.53 43.49 9.63
C VAL A 687 6.62 43.79 8.61
N THR A 688 6.89 45.08 8.39
CA THR A 688 7.95 45.56 7.50
C THR A 688 9.01 46.31 8.34
N PRO A 689 10.18 45.71 8.60
CA PRO A 689 11.20 46.33 9.45
C PRO A 689 11.91 47.47 8.74
N THR A 690 12.24 48.53 9.49
CA THR A 690 13.08 49.62 8.98
C THR A 690 14.53 49.37 9.38
N LEU A 691 15.25 48.60 8.56
CA LEU A 691 16.64 48.23 8.85
C LEU A 691 17.58 49.44 8.76
N ARG A 692 18.28 49.75 9.86
CA ARG A 692 19.31 50.78 9.95
C ARG A 692 20.47 50.29 10.82
N PRO A 693 21.67 50.86 10.70
CA PRO A 693 22.74 50.63 11.68
C PRO A 693 22.26 51.05 13.07
N VAL A 694 22.24 50.10 14.02
CA VAL A 694 21.92 50.35 15.42
C VAL A 694 23.07 49.87 16.31
N TYR A 695 23.41 50.67 17.31
CA TYR A 695 24.37 50.27 18.34
C TYR A 695 23.69 49.35 19.35
N LEU A 696 24.27 48.16 19.57
CA LEU A 696 23.64 47.14 20.41
C LEU A 696 23.60 47.53 21.89
N ASP A 697 24.56 48.34 22.37
CA ASP A 697 24.57 48.87 23.73
C ASP A 697 23.33 49.73 24.03
N GLU A 698 22.94 50.62 23.11
CA GLU A 698 21.75 51.46 23.25
C GLU A 698 20.47 50.61 23.31
N VAL A 699 20.36 49.62 22.42
CA VAL A 699 19.16 48.78 22.33
C VAL A 699 19.03 47.85 23.54
N VAL A 700 20.13 47.26 24.00
CA VAL A 700 20.15 46.44 25.22
C VAL A 700 19.81 47.30 26.44
N HIS A 701 20.35 48.51 26.53
CA HIS A 701 20.03 49.42 27.63
C HIS A 701 18.55 49.82 27.62
N ARG A 702 17.96 50.12 26.46
CA ARG A 702 16.52 50.39 26.34
C ARG A 702 15.66 49.18 26.73
N ALA A 703 16.04 47.98 26.29
CA ALA A 703 15.36 46.74 26.68
C ALA A 703 15.37 46.53 28.21
N LEU A 704 16.52 46.75 28.86
CA LEU A 704 16.65 46.68 30.32
C LEU A 704 15.88 47.80 31.03
N VAL A 705 15.82 48.99 30.42
CA VAL A 705 15.02 50.11 30.93
C VAL A 705 13.54 49.73 30.92
N GLY A 706 13.03 49.21 29.79
CA GLY A 706 11.65 48.74 29.65
C GLY A 706 11.26 47.65 30.65
N LEU A 707 12.16 46.70 30.93
CA LEU A 707 11.91 45.62 31.90
C LEU A 707 11.77 46.10 33.35
N GLY A 708 12.45 47.20 33.72
CA GLY A 708 12.44 47.72 35.10
C GLY A 708 11.40 48.80 35.39
N ILE A 709 10.55 49.16 34.42
CA ILE A 709 9.46 50.14 34.60
C ILE A 709 8.09 49.47 34.82
N GLY A 710 7.95 48.15 34.58
CA GLY A 710 6.67 47.42 34.76
C GLY A 710 6.81 45.90 34.97
N GLY A 711 7.95 45.43 35.48
CA GLY A 711 8.23 44.00 35.65
C GLY A 711 8.15 43.52 37.10
N ARG A 712 7.63 42.30 37.31
CA ARG A 712 7.57 41.52 38.57
C ARG A 712 8.90 41.39 39.33
N THR A 713 9.99 41.82 38.71
CA THR A 713 11.34 41.71 39.23
C THR A 713 11.85 43.12 39.52
N GLY A 714 11.79 43.49 40.81
CA GLY A 714 12.22 44.80 41.28
C GLY A 714 13.67 45.13 40.96
N THR A 715 14.15 46.27 41.43
CA THR A 715 15.50 46.84 41.20
C THR A 715 16.66 45.83 41.29
N ARG A 716 16.51 44.73 42.04
CA ARG A 716 17.45 43.60 42.15
C ARG A 716 17.62 42.72 40.90
N ALA A 717 16.66 42.66 39.97
CA ALA A 717 16.84 41.84 38.76
C ALA A 717 17.72 42.49 37.71
N ARG A 718 17.77 43.83 37.65
CA ARG A 718 18.76 44.53 36.82
C ARG A 718 20.19 44.30 37.32
N GLU A 719 20.39 44.18 38.63
CA GLU A 719 21.70 43.88 39.23
C GLU A 719 22.21 42.49 38.83
N ARG A 720 21.33 41.61 38.33
CA ARG A 720 21.69 40.26 37.87
C ARG A 720 22.02 40.19 36.38
N VAL A 721 21.95 41.29 35.63
CA VAL A 721 22.28 41.29 34.20
C VAL A 721 23.65 41.90 33.98
N GLU A 722 24.61 41.09 33.54
CA GLU A 722 25.92 41.53 33.09
C GLU A 722 25.87 41.77 31.57
N VAL A 723 26.20 42.99 31.14
CA VAL A 723 26.17 43.39 29.72
C VAL A 723 27.60 43.59 29.21
N ASP A 724 27.99 42.82 28.19
CA ASP A 724 29.26 42.91 27.49
C ASP A 724 29.06 42.88 25.96
N VAL A 725 28.56 43.99 25.42
CA VAL A 725 28.21 44.12 23.99
C VAL A 725 29.16 45.03 23.20
N GLY A 726 30.11 45.67 23.88
CA GLY A 726 31.09 46.58 23.26
C GLY A 726 30.43 47.66 22.39
N THR A 727 31.10 48.03 21.28
CA THR A 727 30.60 48.99 20.28
C THR A 727 30.04 48.27 19.04
N VAL A 728 29.49 47.06 19.20
CA VAL A 728 29.01 46.25 18.07
C VAL A 728 27.73 46.85 17.49
N THR A 729 27.66 46.91 16.16
CA THR A 729 26.53 47.45 15.41
C THR A 729 25.85 46.40 14.54
N ALA A 730 24.53 46.37 14.54
CA ALA A 730 23.72 45.49 13.68
C ALA A 730 22.82 46.30 12.73
N MET A 731 22.51 45.74 11.57
CA MET A 731 21.46 46.23 10.67
C MET A 731 20.12 45.69 11.15
N ALA A 732 19.37 46.52 11.89
CA ALA A 732 18.11 46.10 12.50
C ALA A 732 17.11 47.24 12.57
N ASP A 733 15.84 46.91 12.82
CA ASP A 733 14.86 47.88 13.30
C ASP A 733 15.04 48.02 14.82
N SER A 734 15.38 49.22 15.29
CA SER A 734 15.67 49.46 16.71
C SER A 734 14.51 49.05 17.62
N GLY A 735 13.26 49.24 17.21
CA GLY A 735 12.09 48.93 18.02
C GLY A 735 11.80 47.43 18.06
N LEU A 736 11.94 46.74 16.91
CA LEU A 736 11.76 45.28 16.89
C LEU A 736 12.89 44.56 17.64
N LEU A 737 14.13 45.02 17.51
CA LEU A 737 15.27 44.44 18.21
C LEU A 737 15.16 44.66 19.73
N GLU A 738 14.73 45.84 20.18
CA GLU A 738 14.45 46.10 21.60
C GLU A 738 13.45 45.08 22.17
N ARG A 739 12.38 44.79 21.43
CA ARG A 739 11.35 43.82 21.83
C ARG A 739 11.86 42.38 21.82
N VAL A 740 12.72 42.02 20.85
CA VAL A 740 13.40 40.72 20.83
C VAL A 740 14.24 40.55 22.10
N LEU A 741 15.10 41.52 22.41
CA LEU A 741 15.99 41.44 23.56
C LEU A 741 15.24 41.49 24.87
N ALA A 742 14.20 42.33 25.00
CA ALA A 742 13.36 42.37 26.19
C ALA A 742 12.69 41.01 26.48
N ASN A 743 12.15 40.35 25.45
CA ASN A 743 11.57 39.02 25.60
C ASN A 743 12.60 37.95 25.98
N LEU A 744 13.79 37.97 25.35
CA LEU A 744 14.85 37.00 25.66
C LEU A 744 15.39 37.18 27.08
N ILE A 745 15.59 38.43 27.51
CA ILE A 745 16.08 38.76 28.86
C ILE A 745 15.01 38.46 29.91
N ASP A 746 13.72 38.77 29.68
CA ASP A 746 12.64 38.39 30.61
C ASP A 746 12.55 36.87 30.77
N ASN A 747 12.69 36.13 29.67
CA ASN A 747 12.69 34.68 29.68
C ASN A 747 13.89 34.14 30.47
N ALA A 748 15.09 34.67 30.24
CA ALA A 748 16.29 34.30 30.96
C ALA A 748 16.20 34.61 32.47
N LEU A 749 15.64 35.77 32.86
CA LEU A 749 15.42 36.13 34.26
C LEU A 749 14.38 35.22 34.94
N ARG A 750 13.34 34.81 34.21
CA ARG A 750 12.27 33.95 34.72
C ARG A 750 12.75 32.52 34.97
N TYR A 751 13.54 31.96 34.07
CA TYR A 751 13.98 30.55 34.14
C TYR A 751 15.40 30.39 34.69
N GLY A 752 16.20 31.45 34.76
CA GLY A 752 17.57 31.45 35.27
C GLY A 752 17.69 31.46 36.81
N GLU A 753 16.66 31.09 37.56
CA GLU A 753 16.63 31.08 39.04
C GLU A 753 17.21 32.38 39.66
N ASP A 754 18.24 32.31 40.53
CA ASP A 754 18.97 33.44 41.11
C ASP A 754 20.33 33.71 40.43
N SER A 755 20.55 33.13 39.24
CA SER A 755 21.81 33.28 38.50
C SER A 755 21.97 34.63 37.80
N VAL A 756 23.21 34.94 37.45
CA VAL A 756 23.58 36.11 36.64
C VAL A 756 23.31 35.82 35.17
N ILE A 757 22.54 36.69 34.52
CA ILE A 757 22.23 36.64 33.09
C ILE A 757 23.29 37.43 32.34
N ARG A 758 23.96 36.82 31.36
CA ARG A 758 24.97 37.49 30.55
C ARG A 758 24.42 37.84 29.18
N VAL A 759 24.46 39.13 28.84
CA VAL A 759 24.12 39.64 27.51
C VAL A 759 25.41 40.05 26.82
N GLY A 760 25.80 39.29 25.81
CA GLY A 760 27.03 39.49 25.04
C GLY A 760 26.74 39.88 23.59
N ALA A 761 27.68 40.56 22.94
CA ALA A 761 27.64 40.72 21.49
C ALA A 761 29.04 40.69 20.88
N ALA A 762 29.16 40.06 19.71
CA ALA A 762 30.40 39.98 18.96
C ALA A 762 30.14 40.20 17.47
N ALA A 763 31.06 40.91 16.79
CA ALA A 763 31.09 40.97 15.34
C ALA A 763 31.87 39.75 14.82
N VAL A 764 31.20 38.87 14.07
CA VAL A 764 31.78 37.67 13.48
C VAL A 764 31.60 37.77 11.96
N GLY A 765 32.67 38.17 11.26
CA GLY A 765 32.61 38.42 9.83
C GLY A 765 31.70 39.60 9.48
N ASP A 766 30.70 39.37 8.64
CA ASP A 766 29.67 40.34 8.24
C ASP A 766 28.40 40.25 9.11
N ARG A 767 28.44 39.52 10.23
CA ARG A 767 27.31 39.32 11.14
C ARG A 767 27.59 39.90 12.52
N ALA A 768 26.54 40.45 13.13
CA ALA A 768 26.50 40.77 14.55
C ALA A 768 25.80 39.62 15.28
N VAL A 769 26.50 38.96 16.18
CA VAL A 769 26.01 37.83 16.98
C VAL A 769 25.72 38.34 18.39
N ILE A 770 24.48 38.21 18.83
CA ILE A 770 24.01 38.63 20.16
C ILE A 770 23.70 37.37 20.96
N THR A 771 24.21 37.27 22.18
CA THR A 771 24.01 36.12 23.05
C THR A 771 23.32 36.54 24.35
N VAL A 772 22.26 35.86 24.74
CA VAL A 772 21.62 35.99 26.05
C VAL A 772 21.74 34.64 26.76
N ALA A 773 22.60 34.56 27.77
CA ALA A 773 22.92 33.32 28.47
C ALA A 773 22.44 33.34 29.93
N ASP A 774 21.75 32.29 30.33
CA ASP A 774 21.40 31.98 31.73
C ASP A 774 22.08 30.69 32.19
N THR A 775 22.07 30.45 33.51
CA THR A 775 22.51 29.17 34.11
C THR A 775 21.37 28.41 34.78
N GLY A 776 20.16 28.48 34.22
CA GLY A 776 18.97 27.78 34.70
C GLY A 776 18.98 26.28 34.40
N PRO A 777 17.84 25.59 34.51
CA PRO A 777 17.75 24.14 34.27
C PRO A 777 17.99 23.73 32.81
N GLY A 778 18.03 24.69 31.88
CA GLY A 778 18.19 24.45 30.44
C GLY A 778 16.96 23.79 29.81
N ILE A 779 17.12 23.32 28.57
CA ILE A 779 16.04 22.67 27.80
C ILE A 779 16.40 21.19 27.54
N PRO A 780 15.44 20.24 27.59
CA PRO A 780 15.69 18.86 27.19
C PRO A 780 16.27 18.76 25.76
N ARG A 781 17.34 17.97 25.62
CA ARG A 781 18.06 17.80 24.33
C ARG A 781 17.11 17.33 23.22
N GLY A 782 17.18 18.01 22.06
CA GLY A 782 16.36 17.71 20.89
C GLY A 782 15.02 18.46 20.82
N ARG A 783 14.71 19.36 21.78
CA ARG A 783 13.49 20.18 21.77
C ARG A 783 13.73 21.69 21.59
N ALA A 784 14.92 22.07 21.13
CA ALA A 784 15.28 23.47 20.90
C ALA A 784 14.41 24.13 19.81
N ASP A 785 14.16 23.45 18.69
CA ASP A 785 13.33 24.02 17.61
C ASP A 785 11.85 24.13 17.99
N GLU A 786 11.38 23.21 18.83
CA GLU A 786 10.02 23.17 19.35
C GLU A 786 9.68 24.35 20.26
N MET A 787 10.68 25.00 20.89
CA MET A 787 10.44 26.12 21.81
C MET A 787 9.95 27.39 21.10
N PHE A 788 10.24 27.52 19.79
CA PHE A 788 9.86 28.68 18.98
C PHE A 788 8.50 28.51 18.30
N ALA A 789 7.85 27.36 18.47
CA ALA A 789 6.52 27.13 17.92
C ALA A 789 5.46 27.96 18.69
N PRO A 790 4.48 28.56 17.99
CA PRO A 790 3.41 29.31 18.66
C PRO A 790 2.63 28.42 19.64
N PHE A 791 2.31 28.97 20.82
CA PHE A 791 1.52 28.30 21.88
C PHE A 791 2.22 27.08 22.51
N GLN A 792 3.52 26.91 22.29
CA GLN A 792 4.28 25.81 22.86
C GLN A 792 4.77 26.14 24.27
N ARG A 793 4.58 25.22 25.21
CA ARG A 793 5.07 25.28 26.59
C ARG A 793 5.87 24.02 26.89
N LEU A 794 7.17 24.16 27.18
CA LEU A 794 8.04 23.05 27.52
C LEU A 794 8.01 22.84 29.04
N GLY A 795 7.26 21.83 29.50
CA GLY A 795 7.48 21.19 30.80
C GLY A 795 6.68 21.70 32.01
N ASP A 796 5.88 22.77 31.90
CA ASP A 796 5.22 23.33 33.09
C ASP A 796 3.69 23.16 33.09
N ARG A 797 3.15 22.71 34.23
CA ARG A 797 1.71 22.56 34.52
C ARG A 797 1.15 23.77 35.26
N ASP A 798 1.98 24.76 35.59
CA ASP A 798 1.49 25.98 36.22
C ASP A 798 0.75 26.89 35.23
N THR A 799 -0.49 27.24 35.59
CA THR A 799 -1.38 28.12 34.82
C THR A 799 -0.99 29.61 34.90
N THR A 800 0.11 29.94 35.58
CA THR A 800 0.55 31.33 35.84
C THR A 800 1.57 31.86 34.82
N THR A 801 2.16 30.99 33.98
CA THR A 801 3.37 31.31 33.19
C THR A 801 3.12 31.49 31.66
N GLY A 802 2.35 32.50 31.24
CA GLY A 802 2.32 33.02 29.84
C GLY A 802 1.81 32.12 28.68
N VAL A 803 1.34 32.72 27.58
CA VAL A 803 0.62 32.05 26.45
C VAL A 803 1.54 31.23 25.51
N GLY A 804 2.85 31.15 25.76
CA GLY A 804 3.80 30.48 24.84
C GLY A 804 3.94 31.19 23.49
N LEU A 805 3.69 32.51 23.45
CA LEU A 805 3.80 33.34 22.25
C LEU A 805 5.09 34.17 22.18
N GLY A 806 5.80 34.35 23.31
CA GLY A 806 6.96 35.24 23.37
C GLY A 806 8.07 34.81 22.41
N LEU A 807 8.50 33.54 22.48
CA LEU A 807 9.59 33.02 21.66
C LEU A 807 9.23 32.89 20.17
N SER A 808 7.96 32.62 19.84
CA SER A 808 7.52 32.58 18.44
C SER A 808 7.47 33.98 17.81
N VAL A 809 7.08 35.00 18.59
CA VAL A 809 7.15 36.41 18.17
C VAL A 809 8.60 36.86 18.01
N VAL A 810 9.50 36.47 18.93
CA VAL A 810 10.94 36.74 18.82
C VAL A 810 11.49 36.18 17.51
N ARG A 811 11.23 34.90 17.21
CA ARG A 811 11.64 34.28 15.95
C ARG A 811 11.08 35.03 14.74
N GLY A 812 9.79 35.35 14.76
CA GLY A 812 9.15 36.09 13.65
C GLY A 812 9.76 37.49 13.43
N PHE A 813 10.15 38.21 14.47
CA PHE A 813 10.83 39.51 14.33
C PHE A 813 12.27 39.37 13.82
N VAL A 814 13.02 38.38 14.31
CA VAL A 814 14.38 38.10 13.83
C VAL A 814 14.36 37.69 12.35
N ASP A 815 13.45 36.79 11.98
CA ASP A 815 13.26 36.33 10.60
C ASP A 815 12.83 37.51 9.69
N ALA A 816 11.92 38.37 10.16
CA ALA A 816 11.51 39.56 9.42
C ALA A 816 12.68 40.52 9.15
N MET A 817 13.62 40.64 10.10
CA MET A 817 14.84 41.43 9.95
C MET A 817 15.93 40.74 9.11
N GLY A 818 15.70 39.52 8.61
CA GLY A 818 16.68 38.75 7.83
C GLY A 818 17.77 38.09 8.66
N GLY A 819 17.53 37.92 9.96
CA GLY A 819 18.41 37.23 10.90
C GLY A 819 18.03 35.78 11.16
N THR A 820 18.74 35.15 12.07
CA THR A 820 18.45 33.80 12.58
C THR A 820 18.53 33.78 14.10
N ILE A 821 17.69 32.98 14.74
CA ILE A 821 17.75 32.71 16.18
C ILE A 821 17.93 31.23 16.44
N SER A 822 18.80 30.89 17.39
CA SER A 822 19.02 29.52 17.84
C SER A 822 19.20 29.47 19.36
N ALA A 823 19.12 28.27 19.92
CA ALA A 823 19.31 28.03 21.35
C ALA A 823 20.36 26.93 21.53
N THR A 824 21.33 27.17 22.41
CA THR A 824 22.45 26.27 22.71
C THR A 824 22.62 26.09 24.21
N ASP A 825 23.12 24.94 24.66
CA ASP A 825 23.40 24.70 26.08
C ASP A 825 24.50 25.67 26.60
N THR A 826 24.27 26.31 27.75
CA THR A 826 25.30 27.12 28.41
C THR A 826 26.34 26.21 29.08
N PRO A 827 27.66 26.43 28.88
CA PRO A 827 28.69 25.67 29.59
C PRO A 827 28.53 25.80 31.12
N GLY A 828 28.31 24.67 31.80
CA GLY A 828 28.02 24.64 33.25
C GLY A 828 26.54 24.45 33.62
N GLY A 829 25.65 24.37 32.62
CA GLY A 829 24.19 24.27 32.81
C GLY A 829 23.51 25.60 32.46
N GLY A 830 22.30 25.53 31.89
CA GLY A 830 21.51 26.67 31.44
C GLY A 830 21.33 26.75 29.92
N LEU A 831 20.77 27.88 29.46
CA LEU A 831 20.46 28.12 28.06
C LEU A 831 21.12 29.40 27.55
N THR A 832 21.71 29.34 26.36
CA THR A 832 22.21 30.48 25.62
C THR A 832 21.38 30.67 24.36
N MET A 833 20.67 31.79 24.28
CA MET A 833 19.95 32.23 23.09
C MET A 833 20.90 33.03 22.21
N VAL A 834 21.02 32.65 20.94
CA VAL A 834 21.91 33.29 19.97
C VAL A 834 21.08 33.91 18.85
N VAL A 835 21.19 35.22 18.69
CA VAL A 835 20.55 36.00 17.61
C VAL A 835 21.64 36.49 16.67
N GLU A 836 21.53 36.15 15.39
CA GLU A 836 22.45 36.58 14.35
C GLU A 836 21.75 37.56 13.41
N LEU A 837 22.32 38.75 13.25
CA LEU A 837 21.85 39.79 12.34
C LEU A 837 22.98 40.22 11.41
N ALA A 838 22.65 40.84 10.28
CA ALA A 838 23.67 41.46 9.44
C ALA A 838 24.40 42.56 10.24
N GLY A 839 25.74 42.56 10.20
CA GLY A 839 26.55 43.62 10.78
C GLY A 839 26.42 44.89 9.94
N ALA A 840 26.45 46.06 10.59
CA ALA A 840 26.66 47.31 9.86
C ALA A 840 28.15 47.35 9.47
N GLY A 841 28.49 46.85 8.29
CA GLY A 841 29.87 46.85 7.80
C GLY A 841 30.50 48.24 7.94
N GLY A 842 31.68 48.32 8.54
CA GLY A 842 32.43 49.55 8.60
C GLY A 842 32.83 49.97 7.19
N GLU A 843 32.26 51.07 6.69
CA GLU A 843 32.99 51.92 5.75
C GLU A 843 34.22 52.43 6.50
N HIS A 844 35.35 51.73 6.33
CA HIS A 844 36.65 52.37 6.49
C HIS A 844 36.80 53.30 5.29
N SER A 845 36.56 54.60 5.52
CA SER A 845 37.21 55.66 4.78
C SER A 845 38.08 56.50 5.71
#